data_AF-A0A4V2DSJ6-F1
#
_entry.id   AF-A0A4V2DSJ6-F1
#
_cell.length_a   1.000
_cell.length_b   1.000
_cell.length_c   1.000
_cell.angle_alpha   90.00
_cell.angle_beta   90.00
_cell.angle_gamma   90.00
#
_symmetry.space_group_name_H-M   'P 1'
#
loop_
_entity.id
_entity.type
_entity.pdbx_description
1 polymer ?
#
loop_
_entity_poly.entity_id
_entity_poly.type
_entity_poly.pdbx_seq_one_letter_code
_entity_poly.pdbx_strand_id
1 'polypeptide(L)'
;MVQTVQNQLPNRHQFAAQELLPISETLQKIYLDQLDYLVSVTVDNFFQFDVQNHSFSVANDFLKIHIDKEVGVIFESQVQHLHTTIVKPLNIDRLIKYVIEDVYFYLHKYHEIHPTDLKTKAQIIRQTLIEQVFEWVDGENRVEQYLYNIQEDEADKIDQLLIKYEYFDHPYVSDFAKYGKAIPLSAEINIKHLVLINSVLGQEFLPVNELVQKFYQFLFCFEQCIPQHLFRIFQLLYPNSVQLQDVIRDFESIKLLSTHAQEQPHLIAYAGRMKRGFWQYQDLLNKQHFLNNQDEYWELDDAIRLPIFTLKRSVNWLFKQDALLNDWVAKHLEDVNVRITVTALSFIDTSKINSVVLLAVLKYFKNVAARLFLIKCYEYAITNEWQNDVKNTRYSFLNNNLSPNSNRKMISHSFLYIEEWLDFSALMLGDQPQQYKKLFIKINRVLQAYMHFLQNIVTVLPADLVQYMDLHLQQYPQFFIDLQKHNIKVEDFRKTFKHISHDQRSNHSIFDSYVSDYVVHLFNQHDEIHRNVTWASLYQQARHWHAHNHFVDTLSKLKEKIPAESWDRVAPMQKIYFEDWCYEELNSLKRIIQESVVFKHCLAMSYSQRIAEREYVAFHMTHIDDPTQEMTLGCFYKLGRLEFDQLRLPNNQIPEQQFHVKAMAFIQDVNQHLKWKSSIQPNEELGNL
;
A
#
# COMPACT_ATOMS: atom_id res chain seq x y z
N MET A 1 36.23 -25.59 15.65
CA MET A 1 36.45 -25.60 17.12
C MET A 1 35.64 -24.56 17.88
N VAL A 2 35.15 -23.47 17.27
CA VAL A 2 34.29 -22.47 17.94
C VAL A 2 32.81 -22.90 18.02
N GLN A 3 32.36 -23.82 17.15
CA GLN A 3 30.97 -24.33 17.12
C GLN A 3 30.64 -25.40 18.18
N THR A 4 31.64 -26.03 18.81
CA THR A 4 31.43 -27.07 19.83
C THR A 4 31.25 -26.52 21.25
N VAL A 5 31.71 -25.29 21.51
CA VAL A 5 31.61 -24.68 22.86
C VAL A 5 30.22 -24.07 23.09
N GLN A 6 29.54 -23.58 22.06
CA GLN A 6 28.19 -23.01 22.17
C GLN A 6 27.08 -24.07 22.33
N ASN A 7 27.32 -25.33 21.94
CA ASN A 7 26.36 -26.43 22.14
C ASN A 7 26.45 -27.08 23.54
N GLN A 8 27.43 -26.73 24.38
CA GLN A 8 27.62 -27.33 25.71
C GLN A 8 27.00 -26.53 26.86
N LEU A 9 26.82 -25.21 26.69
CA LEU A 9 26.24 -24.32 27.71
C LEU A 9 24.77 -24.61 28.08
N PRO A 10 23.82 -24.79 27.14
CA PRO A 10 22.42 -25.03 27.50
C PRO A 10 22.21 -26.37 28.22
N ASN A 11 23.09 -27.35 28.00
CA ASN A 11 23.04 -28.64 28.70
C ASN A 11 23.61 -28.55 30.13
N ARG A 12 24.64 -27.72 30.38
CA ARG A 12 25.25 -27.56 31.72
C ARG A 12 24.24 -27.02 32.75
N HIS A 13 23.48 -25.99 32.38
CA HIS A 13 22.45 -25.43 33.27
C HIS A 13 21.37 -26.46 33.60
N GLN A 14 20.90 -27.20 32.59
CA GLN A 14 19.87 -28.22 32.77
C GLN A 14 20.36 -29.38 33.64
N PHE A 15 21.58 -29.87 33.41
CA PHE A 15 22.17 -30.92 34.25
C PHE A 15 22.41 -30.45 35.68
N ALA A 16 22.84 -29.19 35.88
CA ALA A 16 22.97 -28.61 37.21
C ALA A 16 21.61 -28.57 37.93
N ALA A 17 20.54 -28.15 37.24
CA ALA A 17 19.19 -28.12 37.80
C ALA A 17 18.69 -29.54 38.17
N GLN A 18 18.87 -30.51 37.29
CA GLN A 18 18.46 -31.90 37.51
C GLN A 18 19.25 -32.59 38.62
N GLU A 19 20.55 -32.32 38.75
CA GLU A 19 21.40 -32.85 39.82
C GLU A 19 21.17 -32.12 41.17
N LEU A 20 20.62 -30.90 41.17
CA LEU A 20 20.32 -30.14 42.39
C LEU A 20 19.12 -30.71 43.15
N LEU A 21 18.03 -31.07 42.45
CA LEU A 21 16.78 -31.50 43.10
C LEU A 21 16.95 -32.72 44.03
N PRO A 22 17.70 -33.78 43.68
CA PRO A 22 17.91 -34.92 44.57
C PRO A 22 18.73 -34.62 45.83
N ILE A 23 19.44 -33.49 45.87
CA ILE A 23 20.25 -33.11 47.04
C ILE A 23 19.36 -32.65 48.21
N SER A 24 18.19 -32.07 47.92
CA SER A 24 17.28 -31.55 48.93
C SER A 24 15.82 -31.86 48.62
N GLU A 25 15.14 -32.52 49.56
CA GLU A 25 13.70 -32.78 49.49
C GLU A 25 12.87 -31.48 49.41
N THR A 26 13.36 -30.40 50.03
CA THR A 26 12.66 -29.09 50.02
C THR A 26 12.69 -28.46 48.63
N LEU A 27 13.86 -28.44 47.99
CA LEU A 27 14.00 -27.92 46.62
C LEU A 27 13.22 -28.79 45.62
N GLN A 28 13.28 -30.12 45.78
CA GLN A 28 12.49 -31.05 44.98
C GLN A 28 10.98 -30.78 45.11
N LYS A 29 10.50 -30.53 46.33
CA LYS A 29 9.09 -30.20 46.58
C LYS A 29 8.66 -28.90 45.89
N ILE A 30 9.49 -27.85 45.93
CA ILE A 30 9.20 -26.59 45.22
C ILE A 30 9.07 -26.84 43.71
N TYR A 31 9.92 -27.69 43.13
CA TYR A 31 9.82 -28.08 41.73
C TYR A 31 8.54 -28.89 41.43
N LEU A 32 8.21 -29.88 42.27
CA LEU A 32 7.00 -30.71 42.09
C LEU A 32 5.72 -29.87 42.19
N ASP A 33 5.66 -28.93 43.13
CA ASP A 33 4.52 -28.02 43.27
C ASP A 33 4.33 -27.14 42.01
N GLN A 34 5.42 -26.73 41.31
CA GLN A 34 5.32 -26.05 40.02
C GLN A 34 4.80 -26.98 38.93
N LEU A 35 5.28 -28.23 38.90
CA LEU A 35 4.89 -29.24 37.93
C LEU A 35 3.39 -29.56 38.05
N ASP A 36 2.83 -29.59 39.25
CA ASP A 36 1.40 -29.87 39.47
C ASP A 36 0.48 -28.86 38.75
N TYR A 37 0.85 -27.58 38.71
CA TYR A 37 0.13 -26.60 37.90
C TYR A 37 0.35 -26.85 36.39
N LEU A 38 1.58 -27.11 35.99
CA LEU A 38 2.01 -27.07 34.59
C LEU A 38 1.88 -28.40 33.84
N VAL A 39 1.60 -29.51 34.53
CA VAL A 39 1.52 -30.86 33.93
C VAL A 39 0.44 -30.95 32.86
N SER A 40 -0.64 -30.19 33.02
CA SER A 40 -1.73 -30.13 32.05
C SER A 40 -1.47 -29.15 30.90
N VAL A 41 -0.45 -28.29 31.01
CA VAL A 41 -0.13 -27.25 30.03
C VAL A 41 0.82 -27.80 28.97
N THR A 42 0.33 -27.84 27.73
CA THR A 42 1.02 -28.31 26.53
C THR A 42 1.01 -27.22 25.47
N VAL A 43 1.80 -27.38 24.40
CA VAL A 43 1.79 -26.41 23.29
C VAL A 43 0.41 -26.31 22.63
N ASP A 44 -0.33 -27.42 22.56
CA ASP A 44 -1.61 -27.49 21.85
C ASP A 44 -2.77 -26.83 22.61
N ASN A 45 -2.76 -26.86 23.94
CA ASN A 45 -3.76 -26.19 24.77
C ASN A 45 -3.23 -24.88 25.40
N PHE A 46 -2.03 -24.42 25.03
CA PHE A 46 -1.51 -23.15 25.51
C PHE A 46 -2.34 -21.98 25.00
N PHE A 47 -2.74 -21.99 23.72
CA PHE A 47 -3.64 -21.00 23.15
C PHE A 47 -4.89 -21.72 22.64
N GLN A 48 -6.05 -21.43 23.23
CA GLN A 48 -7.32 -22.01 22.80
C GLN A 48 -8.30 -20.91 22.39
N PHE A 49 -9.14 -21.23 21.41
CA PHE A 49 -10.10 -20.31 20.82
C PHE A 49 -11.49 -20.91 20.93
N ASP A 50 -12.39 -20.18 21.59
CA ASP A 50 -13.80 -20.53 21.66
C ASP A 50 -14.60 -19.56 20.80
N VAL A 51 -14.86 -19.99 19.57
CA VAL A 51 -15.61 -19.22 18.57
C VAL A 51 -17.07 -19.05 18.99
N GLN A 52 -17.64 -20.00 19.75
CA GLN A 52 -19.05 -19.95 20.15
C GLN A 52 -19.27 -18.88 21.22
N ASN A 53 -18.36 -18.80 22.19
CA ASN A 53 -18.45 -17.84 23.29
C ASN A 53 -17.66 -16.54 23.04
N HIS A 54 -17.09 -16.35 21.84
CA HIS A 54 -16.23 -15.21 21.51
C HIS A 54 -15.17 -14.95 22.60
N SER A 55 -14.41 -16.00 22.91
CA SER A 55 -13.36 -15.93 23.92
C SER A 55 -12.10 -16.66 23.46
N PHE A 56 -10.98 -16.32 24.09
CA PHE A 56 -9.73 -17.04 23.92
C PHE A 56 -9.07 -17.22 25.28
N SER A 57 -8.28 -18.28 25.41
CA SER A 57 -7.58 -18.57 26.65
C SER A 57 -6.10 -18.84 26.46
N VAL A 58 -5.36 -18.61 27.53
CA VAL A 58 -3.91 -18.74 27.62
C VAL A 58 -3.56 -19.72 28.75
N ALA A 59 -2.59 -20.59 28.47
CA ALA A 59 -2.06 -21.62 29.36
C ALA A 59 -3.15 -22.55 29.92
N ASN A 60 -3.89 -23.23 29.04
CA ASN A 60 -4.93 -24.20 29.40
C ASN A 60 -5.99 -23.60 30.37
N ASP A 61 -6.65 -22.53 29.92
CA ASP A 61 -7.69 -21.81 30.67
C ASP A 61 -7.26 -21.13 31.99
N PHE A 62 -5.96 -21.04 32.28
CA PHE A 62 -5.48 -20.23 33.41
C PHE A 62 -5.96 -18.79 33.30
N LEU A 63 -5.91 -18.24 32.09
CA LEU A 63 -6.48 -16.93 31.78
C LEU A 63 -7.43 -17.06 30.60
N LYS A 64 -8.71 -16.79 30.82
CA LYS A 64 -9.73 -16.69 29.78
C LYS A 64 -10.13 -15.24 29.58
N ILE A 65 -10.17 -14.81 28.32
CA ILE A 65 -10.39 -13.42 27.93
C ILE A 65 -11.57 -13.37 26.97
N HIS A 66 -12.50 -12.46 27.25
CA HIS A 66 -13.61 -12.13 26.35
C HIS A 66 -13.94 -10.64 26.42
N ILE A 67 -14.63 -10.13 25.41
CA ILE A 67 -15.07 -8.72 25.37
C ILE A 67 -16.58 -8.68 25.56
N ASP A 68 -16.99 -8.22 26.74
CA ASP A 68 -18.38 -7.94 27.06
C ASP A 68 -18.82 -6.58 26.52
N LYS A 69 -20.11 -6.46 26.18
CA LYS A 69 -20.67 -5.25 25.57
C LYS A 69 -20.83 -4.09 26.56
N GLU A 70 -20.97 -4.38 27.86
CA GLU A 70 -21.25 -3.38 28.88
C GLU A 70 -20.01 -2.99 29.68
N VAL A 71 -19.20 -4.00 30.03
CA VAL A 71 -18.04 -3.87 30.95
C VAL A 71 -16.71 -3.80 30.21
N GLY A 72 -16.62 -4.35 29.00
CA GLY A 72 -15.42 -4.34 28.17
C GLY A 72 -14.62 -5.61 28.30
N VAL A 73 -13.29 -5.50 28.36
CA VAL A 73 -12.42 -6.67 28.40
C VAL A 73 -12.52 -7.32 29.78
N ILE A 74 -13.00 -8.55 29.84
CA ILE A 74 -13.12 -9.34 31.06
C ILE A 74 -12.05 -10.41 31.08
N PHE A 75 -11.38 -10.51 32.23
CA PHE A 75 -10.37 -11.53 32.52
C PHE A 75 -10.94 -12.48 33.56
N GLU A 76 -11.06 -13.75 33.20
CA GLU A 76 -11.47 -14.83 34.09
C GLU A 76 -10.29 -15.75 34.37
N SER A 77 -10.06 -16.05 35.65
CA SER A 77 -9.09 -17.04 36.08
C SER A 77 -9.81 -18.33 36.44
N GLN A 78 -9.38 -19.45 35.84
CA GLN A 78 -9.92 -20.78 36.16
C GLN A 78 -8.86 -21.71 36.76
N VAL A 79 -7.95 -21.16 37.58
CA VAL A 79 -6.95 -21.98 38.27
C VAL A 79 -7.62 -22.71 39.44
N GLN A 80 -8.02 -23.95 39.21
CA GLN A 80 -8.51 -24.83 40.27
C GLN A 80 -7.32 -25.34 41.09
N HIS A 81 -7.33 -25.04 42.38
CA HIS A 81 -6.34 -25.54 43.33
C HIS A 81 -6.22 -27.07 43.24
N LEU A 82 -5.00 -27.57 43.08
CA LEU A 82 -4.64 -28.91 43.52
C LEU A 82 -3.67 -28.76 44.70
N HIS A 83 -4.18 -29.08 45.89
CA HIS A 83 -3.40 -29.42 47.09
C HIS A 83 -2.56 -28.34 47.81
N THR A 84 -2.91 -27.06 47.78
CA THR A 84 -2.37 -26.08 48.75
C THR A 84 -3.43 -25.59 49.74
N THR A 85 -3.15 -25.79 51.02
CA THR A 85 -4.03 -25.54 52.19
C THR A 85 -4.31 -24.07 52.48
N ILE A 86 -4.09 -23.16 51.52
CA ILE A 86 -4.22 -21.72 51.71
C ILE A 86 -5.23 -21.18 50.69
N VAL A 87 -6.39 -20.80 51.24
CA VAL A 87 -7.49 -20.10 50.57
C VAL A 87 -7.05 -18.67 50.23
N LYS A 88 -6.17 -18.50 49.24
CA LYS A 88 -5.90 -17.20 48.63
C LYS A 88 -6.21 -17.29 47.13
N PRO A 89 -6.98 -16.34 46.57
CA PRO A 89 -7.13 -16.26 45.12
C PRO A 89 -5.75 -16.09 44.50
N LEU A 90 -5.40 -16.96 43.56
CA LEU A 90 -4.13 -16.90 42.85
C LEU A 90 -4.11 -15.66 41.95
N ASN A 91 -3.07 -14.85 42.07
CA ASN A 91 -2.90 -13.64 41.27
C ASN A 91 -2.40 -14.02 39.86
N ILE A 92 -3.01 -13.53 38.79
CA ILE A 92 -2.61 -13.77 37.37
C ILE A 92 -2.10 -12.49 36.70
N ASP A 93 -1.82 -11.45 37.48
CA ASP A 93 -1.49 -10.11 36.98
C ASP A 93 -0.32 -10.07 35.99
N ARG A 94 0.72 -10.91 36.13
CA ARG A 94 1.85 -10.88 35.17
C ARG A 94 1.41 -11.36 33.78
N LEU A 95 0.62 -12.44 33.74
CA LEU A 95 0.12 -12.99 32.49
C LEU A 95 -0.91 -12.05 31.85
N ILE A 96 -1.80 -11.46 32.67
CA ILE A 96 -2.75 -10.42 32.22
C ILE A 96 -1.99 -9.25 31.62
N LYS A 97 -0.99 -8.71 32.34
CA LYS A 97 -0.18 -7.57 31.89
C LYS A 97 0.50 -7.85 30.56
N TYR A 98 1.12 -9.02 30.41
CA TYR A 98 1.77 -9.40 29.15
C TYR A 98 0.77 -9.44 27.98
N VAL A 99 -0.40 -10.06 28.17
CA VAL A 99 -1.41 -10.15 27.10
C VAL A 99 -2.03 -8.77 26.78
N ILE A 100 -2.12 -7.88 27.78
CA ILE A 100 -2.62 -6.52 27.59
C ILE A 100 -1.63 -5.62 26.84
N GLU A 101 -0.35 -5.63 27.27
CA GLU A 101 0.66 -4.63 26.89
C GLU A 101 1.60 -5.11 25.76
N ASP A 102 1.89 -6.40 25.66
CA ASP A 102 2.94 -6.92 24.76
C ASP A 102 2.41 -7.68 23.53
N VAL A 103 1.14 -8.10 23.57
CA VAL A 103 0.48 -8.81 22.48
C VAL A 103 -0.23 -7.81 21.55
N TYR A 104 0.04 -7.96 20.25
CA TYR A 104 -0.62 -7.20 19.19
C TYR A 104 -1.47 -8.15 18.36
N PHE A 105 -2.78 -7.94 18.37
CA PHE A 105 -3.71 -8.68 17.54
C PHE A 105 -3.82 -8.01 16.17
N TYR A 106 -3.46 -8.72 15.11
CA TYR A 106 -3.49 -8.18 13.75
C TYR A 106 -4.89 -8.32 13.15
N LEU A 107 -5.40 -7.22 12.62
CA LEU A 107 -6.77 -7.13 12.09
C LEU A 107 -6.85 -7.48 10.60
N HIS A 108 -5.68 -7.64 9.96
CA HIS A 108 -5.53 -8.02 8.56
C HIS A 108 -4.52 -9.15 8.44
N LYS A 109 -4.90 -10.21 7.72
CA LYS A 109 -4.12 -11.45 7.51
C LYS A 109 -2.80 -11.26 6.75
N TYR A 110 -2.51 -10.05 6.31
CA TYR A 110 -1.44 -9.76 5.37
C TYR A 110 -0.11 -9.32 6.02
N HIS A 111 -0.04 -9.20 7.35
CA HIS A 111 1.15 -8.68 8.01
C HIS A 111 2.27 -9.71 8.13
N GLU A 112 3.44 -9.38 7.59
CA GLU A 112 4.69 -10.10 7.89
C GLU A 112 5.18 -9.71 9.28
N ILE A 113 5.38 -10.71 10.13
CA ILE A 113 6.01 -10.54 11.44
C ILE A 113 7.40 -11.17 11.34
N HIS A 114 8.42 -10.43 11.73
CA HIS A 114 9.79 -10.92 11.65
C HIS A 114 9.95 -12.19 12.52
N PRO A 115 10.52 -13.29 12.00
CA PRO A 115 10.61 -14.57 12.74
C PRO A 115 11.34 -14.47 14.09
N THR A 116 12.34 -13.59 14.17
CA THR A 116 13.07 -13.37 15.43
C THR A 116 12.19 -12.72 16.49
N ASP A 117 11.29 -11.83 16.09
CA ASP A 117 10.41 -11.11 17.02
C ASP A 117 9.35 -12.08 17.56
N LEU A 118 8.77 -12.92 16.70
CA LEU A 118 7.87 -14.02 17.10
C LEU A 118 8.55 -14.95 18.09
N LYS A 119 9.79 -15.37 17.80
CA LYS A 119 10.57 -16.24 18.69
C LYS A 119 10.81 -15.59 20.04
N THR A 120 11.17 -14.31 20.05
CA THR A 120 11.44 -13.55 21.27
C THR A 120 10.17 -13.43 22.11
N LYS A 121 9.03 -13.07 21.50
CA LYS A 121 7.75 -12.97 22.21
C LYS A 121 7.27 -14.32 22.75
N ALA A 122 7.40 -15.40 21.96
CA ALA A 122 7.08 -16.75 22.43
C ALA A 122 7.97 -17.20 23.61
N GLN A 123 9.24 -16.77 23.64
CA GLN A 123 10.11 -17.00 24.80
C GLN A 123 9.68 -16.19 26.01
N ILE A 124 9.30 -14.92 25.83
CA ILE A 124 8.84 -14.07 26.92
C ILE A 124 7.57 -14.63 27.54
N ILE A 125 6.54 -14.97 26.75
CA ILE A 125 5.28 -15.51 27.34
C ILE A 125 5.51 -16.83 28.08
N ARG A 126 6.40 -17.69 27.57
CA ARG A 126 6.82 -18.91 28.24
C ARG A 126 7.45 -18.59 29.60
N GLN A 127 8.38 -17.64 29.64
CA GLN A 127 9.05 -17.19 30.86
C GLN A 127 8.08 -16.53 31.85
N THR A 128 7.15 -15.70 31.36
CA THR A 128 6.11 -15.05 32.17
C THR A 128 5.23 -16.09 32.89
N LEU A 129 4.83 -17.17 32.22
CA LEU A 129 4.07 -18.25 32.85
C LEU A 129 4.87 -18.92 33.97
N ILE A 130 6.16 -19.20 33.73
CA ILE A 130 7.02 -19.88 34.70
C ILE A 130 7.20 -19.04 35.95
N GLU A 131 7.48 -17.75 35.78
CA GLU A 131 7.60 -16.81 36.90
C GLU A 131 6.29 -16.67 37.67
N GLN A 132 5.16 -16.64 36.96
CA GLN A 132 3.83 -16.57 37.57
C GLN A 132 3.54 -17.82 38.44
N VAL A 133 3.89 -19.01 37.97
CA VAL A 133 3.72 -20.26 38.74
C VAL A 133 4.73 -20.34 39.89
N PHE A 134 5.96 -19.87 39.70
CA PHE A 134 6.95 -19.81 40.77
C PHE A 134 6.49 -18.90 41.93
N GLU A 135 5.79 -17.81 41.60
CA GLU A 135 5.13 -16.94 42.59
C GLU A 135 3.97 -17.67 43.31
N TRP A 136 3.15 -18.45 42.60
CA TRP A 136 2.05 -19.21 43.20
C TRP A 136 2.49 -20.26 44.22
N VAL A 137 3.65 -20.88 44.01
CA VAL A 137 4.22 -21.87 44.95
C VAL A 137 5.04 -21.24 46.07
N ASP A 138 5.06 -19.90 46.16
CA ASP A 138 5.89 -19.12 47.08
C ASP A 138 7.39 -19.47 46.95
N GLY A 139 7.84 -19.67 45.70
CA GLY A 139 9.15 -20.24 45.38
C GLY A 139 10.32 -19.42 45.91
N GLU A 140 10.28 -18.10 45.78
CA GLU A 140 11.36 -17.23 46.26
C GLU A 140 11.56 -17.35 47.77
N ASN A 141 10.48 -17.19 48.54
CA ASN A 141 10.53 -17.27 50.01
C ASN A 141 10.89 -18.67 50.49
N ARG A 142 10.40 -19.73 49.84
CA ARG A 142 10.73 -21.12 50.23
C ARG A 142 12.19 -21.47 49.94
N VAL A 143 12.77 -20.98 48.84
CA VAL A 143 14.20 -21.14 48.57
C VAL A 143 15.03 -20.35 49.58
N GLU A 144 14.63 -19.12 49.91
CA GLU A 144 15.30 -18.33 50.95
C GLU A 144 15.26 -19.04 52.32
N GLN A 145 14.07 -19.46 52.76
CA GLN A 145 13.89 -20.19 54.01
C GLN A 145 14.69 -21.50 54.04
N TYR A 146 14.79 -22.19 52.91
CA TYR A 146 15.64 -23.36 52.77
C TYR A 146 17.10 -23.01 52.99
N LEU A 147 17.62 -21.98 52.30
CA LEU A 147 19.02 -21.56 52.41
C LEU A 147 19.36 -21.08 53.83
N TYR A 148 18.44 -20.38 54.52
CA TYR A 148 18.64 -19.95 55.91
C TYR A 148 18.69 -21.11 56.92
N ASN A 149 18.09 -22.26 56.60
CA ASN A 149 18.01 -23.43 57.48
C ASN A 149 18.76 -24.66 56.93
N ILE A 150 19.69 -24.44 55.99
CA ILE A 150 20.37 -25.53 55.29
C ILE A 150 21.28 -26.33 56.23
N GLN A 151 21.33 -27.65 56.02
CA GLN A 151 22.25 -28.54 56.75
C GLN A 151 23.66 -28.49 56.14
N GLU A 152 24.70 -28.67 56.95
CA GLU A 152 26.09 -28.59 56.48
C GLU A 152 26.42 -29.62 55.38
N ASP A 153 25.83 -30.82 55.43
CA ASP A 153 26.08 -31.87 54.45
C ASP A 153 25.39 -31.61 53.10
N GLU A 154 24.19 -31.01 53.12
CA GLU A 154 23.51 -30.53 51.91
C GLU A 154 24.25 -29.33 51.31
N ALA A 155 24.71 -28.40 52.14
CA ALA A 155 25.45 -27.22 51.71
C ALA A 155 26.76 -27.59 50.98
N ASP A 156 27.52 -28.56 51.52
CA ASP A 156 28.74 -29.07 50.89
C ASP A 156 28.46 -29.72 49.51
N LYS A 157 27.35 -30.46 49.39
CA LYS A 157 26.93 -31.09 48.11
C LYS A 157 26.49 -30.04 47.09
N ILE A 158 25.74 -29.01 47.52
CA ILE A 158 25.29 -27.91 46.66
C ILE A 158 26.48 -27.11 46.13
N ASP A 159 27.44 -26.75 46.98
CA ASP A 159 28.64 -26.03 46.51
C ASP A 159 29.50 -26.89 45.59
N GLN A 160 29.68 -28.19 45.87
CA GLN A 160 30.38 -29.10 44.96
C GLN A 160 29.71 -29.14 43.58
N LEU A 161 28.38 -29.20 43.54
CA LEU A 161 27.61 -29.17 42.31
C LEU A 161 27.77 -27.84 41.56
N LEU A 162 27.62 -26.73 42.25
CA LEU A 162 27.63 -25.41 41.63
C LEU A 162 29.03 -24.98 41.18
N ILE A 163 30.10 -25.39 41.88
CA ILE A 163 31.48 -25.24 41.43
C ILE A 163 31.75 -26.15 40.22
N LYS A 164 31.29 -27.42 40.24
CA LYS A 164 31.44 -28.36 39.12
C LYS A 164 30.86 -27.79 37.82
N TYR A 165 29.74 -27.09 37.88
CA TYR A 165 29.07 -26.48 36.74
C TYR A 165 29.46 -25.01 36.49
N GLU A 166 30.50 -24.50 37.16
CA GLU A 166 31.04 -23.13 36.99
C GLU A 166 30.04 -22.02 37.34
N TYR A 167 29.09 -22.27 38.25
CA TYR A 167 28.22 -21.23 38.81
C TYR A 167 28.94 -20.39 39.86
N PHE A 168 29.81 -21.01 40.67
CA PHE A 168 30.56 -20.38 41.74
C PHE A 168 32.06 -20.69 41.64
N ASP A 169 32.87 -19.74 42.11
CA ASP A 169 34.32 -19.92 42.28
C ASP A 169 34.71 -20.27 43.73
N HIS A 170 33.73 -20.21 44.65
CA HIS A 170 33.93 -20.38 46.08
C HIS A 170 32.72 -21.12 46.71
N PRO A 171 32.92 -21.95 47.74
CA PRO A 171 31.82 -22.61 48.45
C PRO A 171 31.05 -21.61 49.34
N TYR A 172 30.08 -20.90 48.76
CA TYR A 172 29.33 -19.85 49.46
C TYR A 172 28.29 -20.42 50.43
N VAL A 173 27.65 -21.53 50.08
CA VAL A 173 26.55 -22.11 50.86
C VAL A 173 27.07 -22.83 52.10
N SER A 174 28.18 -23.56 51.96
CA SER A 174 28.89 -24.28 53.02
C SER A 174 29.50 -23.31 54.02
N ASP A 175 30.04 -22.19 53.54
CA ASP A 175 30.58 -21.12 54.41
C ASP A 175 29.48 -20.45 55.25
N PHE A 176 28.26 -20.32 54.71
CA PHE A 176 27.10 -19.87 55.47
C PHE A 176 26.72 -20.89 56.54
N ALA A 177 26.56 -22.17 56.17
CA ALA A 177 26.16 -23.22 57.09
C ALA A 177 27.17 -23.40 58.25
N LYS A 178 28.48 -23.36 57.97
CA LYS A 178 29.55 -23.61 58.95
C LYS A 178 29.96 -22.39 59.78
N TYR A 179 29.93 -21.20 59.18
CA TYR A 179 30.51 -20.00 59.77
C TYR A 179 29.55 -18.79 59.86
N GLY A 180 28.32 -18.93 59.36
CA GLY A 180 27.33 -17.84 59.34
C GLY A 180 27.69 -16.70 58.38
N LYS A 181 28.57 -16.92 57.39
CA LYS A 181 28.91 -15.90 56.39
C LYS A 181 27.76 -15.71 55.41
N ALA A 182 27.32 -14.48 55.19
CA ALA A 182 26.21 -14.19 54.28
C ALA A 182 26.43 -14.76 52.87
N ILE A 183 25.40 -15.40 52.31
CA ILE A 183 25.39 -15.89 50.93
C ILE A 183 25.28 -14.68 49.98
N PRO A 184 26.13 -14.55 48.96
CA PRO A 184 25.97 -13.48 47.96
C PRO A 184 24.65 -13.59 47.20
N LEU A 185 24.02 -12.44 46.91
CA LEU A 185 22.75 -12.39 46.18
C LEU A 185 22.80 -13.11 44.83
N SER A 186 23.92 -13.05 44.11
CA SER A 186 24.10 -13.77 42.85
C SER A 186 24.02 -15.29 43.01
N ALA A 187 24.49 -15.82 44.14
CA ALA A 187 24.43 -17.25 44.44
C ALA A 187 23.01 -17.69 44.75
N GLU A 188 22.30 -16.90 45.54
CA GLU A 188 20.89 -17.12 45.85
C GLU A 188 20.01 -17.09 44.59
N ILE A 189 20.19 -16.10 43.73
CA ILE A 189 19.48 -15.96 42.45
C ILE A 189 19.75 -17.17 41.54
N ASN A 190 21.00 -17.64 41.46
CA ASN A 190 21.34 -18.82 40.66
C ASN A 190 20.63 -20.09 41.16
N ILE A 191 20.58 -20.29 42.48
CA ILE A 191 19.86 -21.43 43.08
C ILE A 191 18.35 -21.31 42.80
N LYS A 192 17.76 -20.13 42.98
CA LYS A 192 16.35 -19.86 42.61
C LYS A 192 16.07 -20.20 41.15
N HIS A 193 16.94 -19.77 40.22
CA HIS A 193 16.80 -20.10 38.80
C HIS A 193 16.91 -21.60 38.50
N LEU A 194 17.80 -22.32 39.17
CA LEU A 194 17.99 -23.76 38.95
C LEU A 194 16.77 -24.60 39.39
N VAL A 195 15.94 -24.07 40.29
CA VAL A 195 14.71 -24.73 40.78
C VAL A 195 13.50 -24.49 39.85
N LEU A 196 13.61 -23.56 38.90
CA LEU A 196 12.54 -23.30 37.93
C LEU A 196 12.31 -24.50 37.00
N ILE A 197 11.05 -24.76 36.67
CA ILE A 197 10.66 -25.88 35.81
C ILE A 197 11.36 -25.89 34.44
N ASN A 198 11.58 -24.72 33.82
CA ASN A 198 12.27 -24.61 32.52
C ASN A 198 13.78 -24.86 32.62
N SER A 199 14.38 -24.66 33.78
CA SER A 199 15.78 -25.00 34.02
C SER A 199 15.94 -26.51 34.10
N VAL A 200 14.98 -27.22 34.72
CA VAL A 200 15.01 -28.69 34.87
C VAL A 200 14.60 -29.43 33.58
N LEU A 201 13.50 -29.01 32.95
CA LEU A 201 12.95 -29.66 31.75
C LEU A 201 13.50 -29.09 30.44
N GLY A 202 14.19 -27.95 30.46
CA GLY A 202 14.86 -27.40 29.27
C GLY A 202 13.89 -27.16 28.12
N GLN A 203 14.12 -27.79 26.96
CA GLN A 203 13.22 -27.69 25.78
C GLN A 203 12.04 -28.67 25.83
N GLU A 204 11.99 -29.60 26.79
CA GLU A 204 10.89 -30.57 26.91
C GLU A 204 9.59 -29.91 27.38
N PHE A 205 9.69 -28.86 28.21
CA PHE A 205 8.54 -28.07 28.65
C PHE A 205 8.27 -26.90 27.72
N LEU A 206 7.12 -26.89 27.03
CA LEU A 206 6.71 -25.87 26.06
C LEU A 206 7.83 -25.51 25.05
N PRO A 207 8.16 -26.43 24.12
CA PRO A 207 9.20 -26.21 23.11
C PRO A 207 8.97 -24.90 22.35
N VAL A 208 9.95 -24.00 22.38
CA VAL A 208 9.80 -22.63 21.84
C VAL A 208 9.43 -22.65 20.35
N ASN A 209 10.03 -23.55 19.57
CA ASN A 209 9.79 -23.60 18.12
C ASN A 209 8.34 -23.99 17.77
N GLU A 210 7.72 -24.86 18.56
CA GLU A 210 6.32 -25.26 18.38
C GLU A 210 5.38 -24.18 18.91
N LEU A 211 5.71 -23.59 20.08
CA LEU A 211 4.97 -22.48 20.66
C LEU A 211 4.91 -21.26 19.73
N VAL A 212 5.99 -20.97 18.99
CA VAL A 212 6.02 -19.89 17.98
C VAL A 212 4.91 -20.04 16.92
N GLN A 213 4.64 -21.27 16.47
CA GLN A 213 3.60 -21.53 15.46
C GLN A 213 2.19 -21.25 16.02
N LYS A 214 1.93 -21.71 17.26
CA LYS A 214 0.66 -21.46 17.94
C LYS A 214 0.50 -19.98 18.32
N PHE A 215 1.58 -19.32 18.71
CA PHE A 215 1.58 -17.89 18.99
C PHE A 215 1.27 -17.09 17.72
N TYR A 216 1.85 -17.44 16.58
CA TYR A 216 1.48 -16.81 15.31
C TYR A 216 -0.02 -16.94 15.04
N GLN A 217 -0.62 -18.12 15.21
CA GLN A 217 -2.08 -18.29 15.07
C GLN A 217 -2.88 -17.42 16.06
N PHE A 218 -2.40 -17.32 17.29
CA PHE A 218 -2.99 -16.47 18.34
C PHE A 218 -3.01 -14.98 17.95
N LEU A 219 -1.95 -14.47 17.31
CA LEU A 219 -1.91 -13.06 16.87
C LEU A 219 -2.96 -12.72 15.79
N PHE A 220 -3.52 -13.71 15.09
CA PHE A 220 -4.55 -13.52 14.05
C PHE A 220 -5.93 -14.08 14.44
N CYS A 221 -6.12 -14.53 15.69
CA CYS A 221 -7.38 -15.14 16.13
C CYS A 221 -8.50 -14.13 16.40
N PHE A 222 -8.15 -12.84 16.50
CA PHE A 222 -9.02 -11.78 17.02
C PHE A 222 -10.36 -11.65 16.28
N GLU A 223 -10.36 -11.86 14.95
CA GLU A 223 -11.59 -11.89 14.13
C GLU A 223 -12.58 -12.97 14.55
N GLN A 224 -12.08 -14.13 14.99
CA GLN A 224 -12.89 -15.29 15.36
C GLN A 224 -13.37 -15.22 16.81
N CYS A 225 -12.57 -14.58 17.67
CA CYS A 225 -12.79 -14.53 19.11
C CYS A 225 -13.61 -13.32 19.56
N ILE A 226 -14.11 -12.48 18.66
CA ILE A 226 -14.83 -11.25 19.02
C ILE A 226 -16.11 -11.13 18.18
N PRO A 227 -17.19 -10.54 18.73
CA PRO A 227 -18.38 -10.24 17.94
C PRO A 227 -18.07 -9.39 16.70
N GLN A 228 -18.62 -9.78 15.55
CA GLN A 228 -18.29 -9.19 14.24
C GLN A 228 -18.45 -7.65 14.19
N HIS A 229 -19.45 -7.09 14.87
CA HIS A 229 -19.69 -5.65 14.93
C HIS A 229 -18.60 -4.90 15.72
N LEU A 230 -18.04 -5.50 16.78
CA LEU A 230 -16.91 -4.93 17.52
C LEU A 230 -15.63 -5.04 16.70
N PHE A 231 -15.40 -6.19 16.06
CA PHE A 231 -14.28 -6.36 15.13
C PHE A 231 -14.30 -5.31 14.02
N ARG A 232 -15.50 -4.99 13.52
CA ARG A 232 -15.69 -3.92 12.54
C ARG A 232 -15.28 -2.54 13.04
N ILE A 233 -15.57 -2.21 14.30
CA ILE A 233 -15.13 -0.95 14.93
C ILE A 233 -13.61 -0.95 15.06
N PHE A 234 -13.02 -2.07 15.50
CA PHE A 234 -11.56 -2.19 15.63
C PHE A 234 -10.83 -1.99 14.30
N GLN A 235 -11.34 -2.53 13.19
CA GLN A 235 -10.79 -2.29 11.85
C GLN A 235 -10.77 -0.81 11.43
N LEU A 236 -11.67 0.01 11.99
CA LEU A 236 -11.73 1.44 11.69
C LEU A 236 -10.81 2.26 12.58
N LEU A 237 -10.80 1.97 13.88
CA LEU A 237 -10.02 2.70 14.87
C LEU A 237 -8.53 2.34 14.81
N TYR A 238 -8.23 1.07 14.51
CA TYR A 238 -6.88 0.52 14.50
C TYR A 238 -6.58 -0.07 13.11
N PRO A 239 -5.84 0.64 12.23
CA PRO A 239 -5.65 0.20 10.84
C PRO A 239 -4.82 -1.08 10.65
N ASN A 240 -3.95 -1.43 11.59
CA ASN A 240 -2.98 -2.53 11.41
C ASN A 240 -3.16 -3.63 12.47
N SER A 241 -3.06 -3.23 13.75
CA SER A 241 -3.11 -4.12 14.91
C SER A 241 -3.71 -3.40 16.10
N VAL A 242 -4.27 -4.16 17.03
CA VAL A 242 -4.86 -3.66 18.26
C VAL A 242 -4.28 -4.39 19.46
N GLN A 243 -4.05 -3.67 20.55
CA GLN A 243 -3.69 -4.23 21.85
C GLN A 243 -4.91 -4.20 22.77
N LEU A 244 -5.03 -5.14 23.70
CA LEU A 244 -6.15 -5.08 24.66
C LEU A 244 -6.07 -3.82 25.54
N GLN A 245 -4.87 -3.28 25.77
CA GLN A 245 -4.70 -2.01 26.47
C GLN A 245 -5.44 -0.86 25.77
N ASP A 246 -5.34 -0.79 24.44
CA ASP A 246 -6.05 0.22 23.65
C ASP A 246 -7.56 0.01 23.71
N VAL A 247 -8.01 -1.26 23.65
CA VAL A 247 -9.43 -1.60 23.78
C VAL A 247 -9.99 -1.15 25.13
N ILE A 248 -9.26 -1.40 26.22
CA ILE A 248 -9.65 -0.98 27.57
C ILE A 248 -9.70 0.55 27.67
N ARG A 249 -8.68 1.25 27.16
CA ARG A 249 -8.62 2.72 27.18
C ARG A 249 -9.77 3.35 26.40
N ASP A 250 -10.08 2.81 25.22
CA ASP A 250 -11.01 3.41 24.27
C ASP A 250 -12.43 2.78 24.37
N PHE A 251 -12.68 1.94 25.38
CA PHE A 251 -13.89 1.12 25.47
C PHE A 251 -15.19 1.92 25.43
N GLU A 252 -15.26 3.07 26.13
CA GLU A 252 -16.44 3.94 26.10
C GLU A 252 -16.77 4.42 24.67
N SER A 253 -15.75 4.75 23.88
CA SER A 253 -15.93 5.12 22.47
C SER A 253 -16.45 3.95 21.63
N ILE A 254 -15.89 2.75 21.86
CA ILE A 254 -16.30 1.52 21.18
C ILE A 254 -17.75 1.17 21.53
N LYS A 255 -18.14 1.33 22.79
CA LYS A 255 -19.49 1.09 23.29
C LYS A 255 -20.52 2.01 22.62
N LEU A 256 -20.21 3.30 22.49
CA LEU A 256 -21.07 4.26 21.79
C LEU A 256 -21.30 3.89 20.32
N LEU A 257 -20.29 3.33 19.65
CA LEU A 257 -20.37 2.93 18.25
C LEU A 257 -20.98 1.53 18.04
N SER A 258 -21.08 0.70 19.10
CA SER A 258 -21.47 -0.71 19.01
C SER A 258 -22.84 -0.91 18.36
N THR A 259 -23.86 -0.13 18.77
CA THR A 259 -25.21 -0.20 18.20
C THR A 259 -25.21 0.14 16.71
N HIS A 260 -24.52 1.22 16.33
CA HIS A 260 -24.39 1.66 14.93
C HIS A 260 -23.66 0.63 14.07
N ALA A 261 -22.64 -0.03 14.62
CA ALA A 261 -21.93 -1.09 13.92
C ALA A 261 -22.78 -2.36 13.76
N GLN A 262 -23.74 -2.62 14.65
CA GLN A 262 -24.70 -3.72 14.51
C GLN A 262 -25.76 -3.41 13.43
N GLU A 263 -26.30 -2.19 13.44
CA GLU A 263 -27.38 -1.79 12.52
C GLU A 263 -26.88 -1.45 11.11
N GLN A 264 -25.77 -0.71 11.01
CA GLN A 264 -25.22 -0.18 9.76
C GLN A 264 -23.68 -0.34 9.67
N PRO A 265 -23.16 -1.59 9.66
CA PRO A 265 -21.71 -1.85 9.67
C PRO A 265 -20.93 -1.27 8.49
N HIS A 266 -21.60 -1.05 7.36
CA HIS A 266 -20.98 -0.49 6.15
C HIS A 266 -20.84 1.03 6.19
N LEU A 267 -21.56 1.74 7.06
CA LEU A 267 -21.52 3.21 7.17
C LEU A 267 -20.76 3.71 8.40
N ILE A 268 -20.34 2.81 9.29
CA ILE A 268 -19.75 3.17 10.58
C ILE A 268 -18.46 4.00 10.47
N ALA A 269 -17.76 3.96 9.33
CA ALA A 269 -16.61 4.85 9.08
C ALA A 269 -16.96 6.34 9.08
N TYR A 270 -18.20 6.71 8.77
CA TYR A 270 -18.65 8.10 8.83
C TYR A 270 -18.79 8.61 10.26
N ALA A 271 -19.05 7.74 11.23
CA ALA A 271 -19.10 8.14 12.64
C ALA A 271 -17.75 8.70 13.11
N GLY A 272 -16.63 8.18 12.60
CA GLY A 272 -15.29 8.72 12.88
C GLY A 272 -15.03 10.13 12.32
N ARG A 273 -15.91 10.65 11.46
CA ARG A 273 -15.91 12.04 10.96
C ARG A 273 -16.97 12.91 11.62
N MET A 274 -17.77 12.34 12.52
CA MET A 274 -18.79 13.03 13.29
C MET A 274 -18.28 13.27 14.71
N LYS A 275 -18.69 14.39 15.31
CA LYS A 275 -18.30 14.76 16.66
C LYS A 275 -18.72 13.67 17.65
N ARG A 276 -17.77 13.23 18.47
CA ARG A 276 -17.95 12.16 19.47
C ARG A 276 -19.17 12.34 20.36
N GLY A 277 -19.52 13.58 20.72
CA GLY A 277 -20.68 13.89 21.58
C GLY A 277 -22.03 13.44 21.02
N PHE A 278 -22.13 13.19 19.71
CA PHE A 278 -23.37 12.75 19.07
C PHE A 278 -23.44 11.23 18.85
N TRP A 279 -22.38 10.47 19.13
CA TRP A 279 -22.34 9.03 18.81
C TRP A 279 -23.42 8.20 19.54
N GLN A 280 -23.91 8.70 20.67
CA GLN A 280 -24.99 8.09 21.45
C GLN A 280 -26.37 8.13 20.79
N TYR A 281 -26.59 9.01 19.80
CA TYR A 281 -27.91 9.18 19.19
C TYR A 281 -28.16 8.16 18.09
N GLN A 282 -29.36 7.58 18.04
CA GLN A 282 -29.74 6.54 17.07
C GLN A 282 -29.78 7.07 15.62
N ASP A 283 -29.99 8.37 15.44
CA ASP A 283 -30.02 9.02 14.13
C ASP A 283 -28.63 9.38 13.60
N LEU A 284 -27.53 9.08 14.30
CA LEU A 284 -26.15 9.42 13.90
C LEU A 284 -25.88 9.23 12.39
N LEU A 285 -26.26 8.08 11.84
CA LEU A 285 -26.01 7.72 10.43
C LEU A 285 -27.22 7.97 9.51
N ASN A 286 -28.14 8.86 9.89
CA ASN A 286 -29.29 9.19 9.04
C ASN A 286 -28.88 9.96 7.78
N LYS A 287 -29.58 9.66 6.67
CA LYS A 287 -29.36 10.30 5.37
C LYS A 287 -29.48 11.83 5.39
N GLN A 288 -30.28 12.38 6.31
CA GLN A 288 -30.49 13.83 6.41
C GLN A 288 -29.19 14.57 6.74
N HIS A 289 -28.33 13.98 7.59
CA HIS A 289 -27.06 14.57 7.97
C HIS A 289 -26.10 14.74 6.80
N PHE A 290 -26.16 13.87 5.79
CA PHE A 290 -25.32 13.95 4.60
C PHE A 290 -25.77 15.04 3.60
N LEU A 291 -27.02 15.52 3.74
CA LEU A 291 -27.66 16.47 2.83
C LEU A 291 -27.72 17.89 3.38
N ASN A 292 -27.53 18.06 4.69
CA ASN A 292 -27.63 19.34 5.38
C ASN A 292 -26.24 19.97 5.53
N ASN A 293 -26.15 21.27 5.23
CA ASN A 293 -24.91 22.04 5.30
C ASN A 293 -24.68 22.71 6.67
N GLN A 294 -25.72 22.75 7.50
CA GLN A 294 -25.68 23.30 8.87
C GLN A 294 -25.79 22.18 9.90
N ASP A 295 -25.43 20.96 9.53
CA ASP A 295 -25.57 19.83 10.42
C ASP A 295 -24.49 19.86 11.50
N GLU A 296 -24.92 19.90 12.76
CA GLU A 296 -24.02 20.02 13.90
C GLU A 296 -23.24 18.73 14.17
N TYR A 297 -23.65 17.60 13.60
CA TYR A 297 -23.05 16.28 13.83
C TYR A 297 -21.65 16.16 13.25
N TRP A 298 -21.34 16.83 12.15
CA TRP A 298 -20.05 16.67 11.49
C TRP A 298 -18.93 17.47 12.15
N GLU A 299 -17.75 16.88 12.17
CA GLU A 299 -16.49 17.52 12.55
C GLU A 299 -15.74 17.91 11.27
N LEU A 300 -16.29 18.90 10.54
CA LEU A 300 -15.70 19.40 9.30
C LEU A 300 -14.78 20.58 9.59
N ASP A 301 -13.67 20.66 8.87
CA ASP A 301 -12.85 21.87 8.80
C ASP A 301 -13.68 23.05 8.27
N ASP A 302 -13.32 24.28 8.68
CA ASP A 302 -13.94 25.54 8.25
C ASP A 302 -14.01 25.73 6.71
N ALA A 303 -13.27 24.92 5.96
CA ALA A 303 -13.22 24.91 4.50
C ALA A 303 -14.46 24.28 3.82
N ILE A 304 -15.16 23.33 4.45
CA ILE A 304 -16.33 22.68 3.84
C ILE A 304 -17.59 23.48 4.17
N ARG A 305 -17.94 24.42 3.29
CA ARG A 305 -19.12 25.29 3.45
C ARG A 305 -20.42 24.71 2.88
N LEU A 306 -20.36 23.50 2.33
CA LEU A 306 -21.43 22.82 1.60
C LEU A 306 -21.85 21.53 2.29
N PRO A 307 -23.08 21.03 2.06
CA PRO A 307 -23.41 19.70 2.53
C PRO A 307 -22.47 18.70 1.86
N ILE A 308 -22.12 17.63 2.57
CA ILE A 308 -21.18 16.61 2.07
C ILE A 308 -21.62 16.10 0.70
N PHE A 309 -22.94 15.89 0.52
CA PHE A 309 -23.52 15.66 -0.80
C PHE A 309 -24.72 16.58 -1.02
N THR A 310 -24.73 17.28 -2.15
CA THR A 310 -25.85 18.17 -2.53
C THR A 310 -27.09 17.40 -3.01
N LEU A 311 -26.93 16.14 -3.44
CA LEU A 311 -28.02 15.35 -4.03
C LEU A 311 -28.40 14.13 -3.18
N LYS A 312 -29.71 13.96 -2.94
CA LYS A 312 -30.30 12.75 -2.35
C LYS A 312 -29.88 11.47 -3.07
N ARG A 313 -29.67 11.56 -4.39
CA ARG A 313 -29.26 10.43 -5.22
C ARG A 313 -27.86 9.94 -4.86
N SER A 314 -26.92 10.83 -4.60
CA SER A 314 -25.55 10.51 -4.18
C SER A 314 -25.56 9.79 -2.83
N VAL A 315 -26.31 10.31 -1.86
CA VAL A 315 -26.46 9.69 -0.53
C VAL A 315 -27.14 8.31 -0.64
N ASN A 316 -28.20 8.18 -1.43
CA ASN A 316 -28.85 6.89 -1.66
C ASN A 316 -27.96 5.87 -2.36
N TRP A 317 -27.04 6.31 -3.22
CA TRP A 317 -26.05 5.44 -3.83
C TRP A 317 -25.04 4.96 -2.79
N LEU A 318 -24.54 5.87 -1.96
CA LEU A 318 -23.58 5.59 -0.89
C LEU A 318 -24.09 4.56 0.12
N PHE A 319 -25.34 4.73 0.57
CA PHE A 319 -26.03 3.81 1.49
C PHE A 319 -26.31 2.42 0.91
N LYS A 320 -26.06 2.20 -0.38
CA LYS A 320 -26.16 0.88 -1.03
C LYS A 320 -24.80 0.22 -1.24
N GLN A 321 -23.71 0.93 -0.96
CA GLN A 321 -22.35 0.42 -1.15
C GLN A 321 -21.91 -0.41 0.06
N ASP A 322 -20.89 -1.24 -0.16
CA ASP A 322 -20.29 -2.04 0.90
C ASP A 322 -19.36 -1.22 1.81
N ALA A 323 -18.83 -1.90 2.84
CA ALA A 323 -17.88 -1.30 3.78
C ALA A 323 -16.61 -0.81 3.09
N LEU A 324 -16.07 -1.58 2.12
CA LEU A 324 -14.83 -1.24 1.42
C LEU A 324 -14.90 0.15 0.77
N LEU A 325 -16.00 0.43 0.07
CA LEU A 325 -16.22 1.71 -0.60
C LEU A 325 -16.47 2.85 0.40
N ASN A 326 -17.37 2.63 1.35
CA ASN A 326 -17.74 3.65 2.32
C ASN A 326 -16.58 4.06 3.22
N ASP A 327 -15.71 3.12 3.62
CA ASP A 327 -14.52 3.40 4.42
C ASP A 327 -13.56 4.31 3.68
N TRP A 328 -13.33 4.01 2.41
CA TRP A 328 -12.44 4.82 1.59
C TRP A 328 -13.02 6.21 1.33
N VAL A 329 -14.32 6.31 1.06
CA VAL A 329 -14.99 7.61 0.86
C VAL A 329 -15.00 8.44 2.14
N ALA A 330 -15.28 7.85 3.30
CA ALA A 330 -15.26 8.52 4.59
C ALA A 330 -13.86 9.10 4.92
N LYS A 331 -12.80 8.37 4.57
CA LYS A 331 -11.41 8.87 4.71
C LYS A 331 -11.10 10.06 3.79
N HIS A 332 -11.78 10.19 2.65
CA HIS A 332 -11.50 11.20 1.63
C HIS A 332 -12.63 12.22 1.41
N LEU A 333 -13.46 12.43 2.43
CA LEU A 333 -14.67 13.25 2.33
C LEU A 333 -14.40 14.71 1.95
N GLU A 334 -13.29 15.25 2.45
CA GLU A 334 -12.83 16.62 2.21
C GLU A 334 -12.50 16.86 0.72
N ASP A 335 -12.08 15.82 0.00
CA ASP A 335 -11.70 15.93 -1.41
C ASP A 335 -12.94 16.11 -2.30
N VAL A 336 -13.04 17.30 -2.89
CA VAL A 336 -14.12 17.69 -3.79
C VAL A 336 -14.23 16.73 -4.99
N ASN A 337 -13.11 16.19 -5.49
CA ASN A 337 -13.14 15.23 -6.59
C ASN A 337 -13.87 13.94 -6.21
N VAL A 338 -13.71 13.48 -4.97
CA VAL A 338 -14.40 12.28 -4.47
C VAL A 338 -15.89 12.55 -4.40
N ARG A 339 -16.30 13.70 -3.83
CA ARG A 339 -17.73 14.10 -3.77
C ARG A 339 -18.38 14.18 -5.16
N ILE A 340 -17.67 14.75 -6.13
CA ILE A 340 -18.10 14.87 -7.53
C ILE A 340 -18.17 13.49 -8.20
N THR A 341 -17.18 12.62 -7.99
CA THR A 341 -17.15 11.28 -8.57
C THR A 341 -18.27 10.40 -8.03
N VAL A 342 -18.51 10.41 -6.71
CA VAL A 342 -19.66 9.73 -6.08
C VAL A 342 -20.98 10.22 -6.67
N THR A 343 -21.11 11.54 -6.86
CA THR A 343 -22.30 12.12 -7.48
C THR A 343 -22.49 11.65 -8.91
N ALA A 344 -21.43 11.61 -9.71
CA ALA A 344 -21.46 11.10 -11.07
C ALA A 344 -21.83 9.60 -11.12
N LEU A 345 -21.20 8.77 -10.28
CA LEU A 345 -21.49 7.33 -10.16
C LEU A 345 -22.94 7.06 -9.77
N SER A 346 -23.56 7.92 -8.97
CA SER A 346 -24.98 7.78 -8.59
C SER A 346 -25.94 7.79 -9.79
N PHE A 347 -25.54 8.36 -10.93
CA PHE A 347 -26.32 8.39 -12.17
C PHE A 347 -26.09 7.20 -13.09
N ILE A 348 -25.16 6.31 -12.74
CA ILE A 348 -24.81 5.10 -13.48
C ILE A 348 -25.37 3.88 -12.75
N ASP A 349 -25.76 2.85 -13.48
CA ASP A 349 -26.09 1.56 -12.86
C ASP A 349 -24.79 0.85 -12.44
N THR A 350 -24.62 0.69 -11.13
CA THR A 350 -23.45 0.10 -10.49
C THR A 350 -23.78 -1.23 -9.79
N SER A 351 -25.04 -1.70 -9.88
CA SER A 351 -25.55 -2.85 -9.13
C SER A 351 -24.82 -4.18 -9.37
N LYS A 352 -24.24 -4.34 -10.57
CA LYS A 352 -23.50 -5.55 -10.98
C LYS A 352 -21.98 -5.38 -10.97
N ILE A 353 -21.49 -4.23 -10.53
CA ILE A 353 -20.06 -3.91 -10.55
C ILE A 353 -19.44 -4.32 -9.23
N ASN A 354 -18.26 -4.97 -9.28
CA ASN A 354 -17.53 -5.36 -8.08
C ASN A 354 -17.07 -4.12 -7.30
N SER A 355 -17.12 -4.14 -5.98
CA SER A 355 -16.76 -2.99 -5.15
C SER A 355 -15.29 -2.58 -5.27
N VAL A 356 -14.38 -3.52 -5.52
CA VAL A 356 -12.96 -3.23 -5.81
C VAL A 356 -12.82 -2.44 -7.11
N VAL A 357 -13.66 -2.73 -8.12
CA VAL A 357 -13.68 -1.95 -9.38
C VAL A 357 -14.18 -0.54 -9.12
N LEU A 358 -15.28 -0.39 -8.38
CA LEU A 358 -15.80 0.94 -8.01
C LEU A 358 -14.78 1.75 -7.21
N LEU A 359 -14.03 1.10 -6.32
CA LEU A 359 -12.97 1.72 -5.55
C LEU A 359 -11.82 2.18 -6.46
N ALA A 360 -11.42 1.35 -7.43
CA ALA A 360 -10.40 1.71 -8.41
C ALA A 360 -10.84 2.90 -9.29
N VAL A 361 -12.12 2.97 -9.66
CA VAL A 361 -12.69 4.13 -10.36
C VAL A 361 -12.61 5.38 -9.49
N LEU A 362 -13.03 5.31 -8.21
CA LEU A 362 -12.93 6.44 -7.28
C LEU A 362 -11.48 6.93 -7.12
N LYS A 363 -10.53 6.00 -6.93
CA LYS A 363 -9.09 6.31 -6.83
C LYS A 363 -8.54 6.97 -8.09
N TYR A 364 -8.90 6.46 -9.28
CA TYR A 364 -8.44 7.02 -10.55
C TYR A 364 -8.95 8.46 -10.77
N PHE A 365 -10.23 8.72 -10.45
CA PHE A 365 -10.85 10.02 -10.70
C PHE A 365 -10.62 11.06 -9.59
N LYS A 366 -9.97 10.66 -8.49
CA LYS A 366 -9.64 11.51 -7.33
C LYS A 366 -8.89 12.80 -7.69
N ASN A 367 -8.15 12.84 -8.79
CA ASN A 367 -7.36 14.04 -9.15
C ASN A 367 -7.93 14.85 -10.33
N VAL A 368 -9.01 14.39 -10.96
CA VAL A 368 -9.47 14.96 -12.25
C VAL A 368 -10.96 15.32 -12.28
N ALA A 369 -11.80 14.63 -11.50
CA ALA A 369 -13.27 14.77 -11.61
C ALA A 369 -13.77 16.21 -11.44
N ALA A 370 -13.20 16.97 -10.50
CA ALA A 370 -13.59 18.35 -10.25
C ALA A 370 -13.24 19.30 -11.41
N ARG A 371 -12.12 19.07 -12.10
CA ARG A 371 -11.77 19.83 -13.31
C ARG A 371 -12.76 19.54 -14.43
N LEU A 372 -13.12 18.26 -14.64
CA LEU A 372 -14.11 17.88 -15.66
C LEU A 372 -15.49 18.47 -15.36
N PHE A 373 -15.89 18.47 -14.09
CA PHE A 373 -17.12 19.12 -13.63
C PHE A 373 -17.09 20.62 -13.89
N LEU A 374 -16.01 21.31 -13.51
CA LEU A 374 -15.88 22.77 -13.70
C LEU A 374 -16.08 23.17 -15.16
N ILE A 375 -15.39 22.49 -16.08
CA ILE A 375 -15.48 22.77 -17.52
C ILE A 375 -16.93 22.64 -18.00
N LYS A 376 -17.62 21.55 -17.61
CA LYS A 376 -19.02 21.31 -18.03
C LYS A 376 -20.02 22.21 -17.33
N CYS A 377 -19.79 22.52 -16.05
CA CYS A 377 -20.65 23.41 -15.28
C CYS A 377 -20.60 24.82 -15.86
N TYR A 378 -19.40 25.30 -16.19
CA TYR A 378 -19.21 26.59 -16.83
C TYR A 378 -19.88 26.66 -18.21
N GLU A 379 -19.64 25.68 -19.08
CA GLU A 379 -20.27 25.58 -20.41
C GLU A 379 -21.81 25.56 -20.29
N TYR A 380 -22.34 24.76 -19.37
CA TYR A 380 -23.77 24.65 -19.13
C TYR A 380 -24.36 25.95 -18.57
N ALA A 381 -23.65 26.63 -17.66
CA ALA A 381 -24.08 27.89 -17.06
C ALA A 381 -24.16 29.02 -18.09
N ILE A 382 -23.20 29.10 -19.02
CA ILE A 382 -23.25 30.06 -20.13
C ILE A 382 -24.42 29.73 -21.06
N THR A 383 -24.53 28.48 -21.50
CA THR A 383 -25.56 28.06 -22.48
C THR A 383 -26.98 28.29 -21.97
N ASN A 384 -27.19 28.17 -20.65
CA ASN A 384 -28.50 28.38 -20.02
C ASN A 384 -28.62 29.75 -19.35
N GLU A 385 -27.72 30.69 -19.65
CA GLU A 385 -27.74 32.08 -19.15
C GLU A 385 -27.93 32.21 -17.62
N TRP A 386 -27.30 31.32 -16.83
CA TRP A 386 -27.50 31.27 -15.37
C TRP A 386 -27.18 32.58 -14.65
N GLN A 387 -26.34 33.42 -15.23
CA GLN A 387 -26.01 34.73 -14.67
C GLN A 387 -27.23 35.67 -14.59
N ASN A 388 -28.11 35.60 -15.59
CA ASN A 388 -29.28 36.48 -15.73
C ASN A 388 -30.56 35.88 -15.15
N ASP A 389 -30.51 34.62 -14.71
CA ASP A 389 -31.66 33.93 -14.13
C ASP A 389 -32.07 34.56 -12.78
N VAL A 390 -33.38 34.68 -12.56
CA VAL A 390 -33.98 35.25 -11.36
C VAL A 390 -33.58 34.48 -10.09
N LYS A 391 -33.31 33.18 -10.20
CA LYS A 391 -32.84 32.35 -9.08
C LYS A 391 -31.44 32.70 -8.61
N ASN A 392 -30.61 33.28 -9.49
CA ASN A 392 -29.24 33.63 -9.15
C ASN A 392 -29.21 34.90 -8.28
N THR A 393 -29.23 34.68 -6.98
CA THR A 393 -29.13 35.74 -5.97
C THR A 393 -27.70 35.95 -5.47
N ARG A 394 -26.76 35.05 -5.78
CA ARG A 394 -25.48 34.93 -5.08
C ARG A 394 -24.23 35.18 -5.92
N TYR A 395 -24.24 34.88 -7.23
CA TYR A 395 -23.00 34.78 -8.00
C TYR A 395 -22.97 35.68 -9.24
N SER A 396 -21.78 36.20 -9.57
CA SER A 396 -21.51 36.96 -10.79
C SER A 396 -20.20 36.51 -11.44
N PHE A 397 -20.11 36.55 -12.77
CA PHE A 397 -18.88 36.16 -13.47
C PHE A 397 -17.88 37.32 -13.53
N LEU A 398 -16.60 37.01 -13.26
CA LEU A 398 -15.50 37.97 -13.18
C LEU A 398 -15.24 38.77 -14.48
N ASN A 399 -15.70 38.27 -15.63
CA ASN A 399 -15.45 38.89 -16.94
C ASN A 399 -16.52 39.90 -17.39
N ASN A 400 -17.61 40.09 -16.65
CA ASN A 400 -18.62 41.08 -17.01
C ASN A 400 -18.33 42.40 -16.31
N ASN A 401 -18.07 43.45 -17.10
CA ASN A 401 -17.99 44.84 -16.67
C ASN A 401 -19.13 45.13 -15.67
N LEU A 402 -18.77 45.32 -14.41
CA LEU A 402 -19.70 45.45 -13.29
C LEU A 402 -20.65 46.64 -13.47
N SER A 403 -21.94 46.39 -13.24
CA SER A 403 -22.82 47.39 -12.65
C SER A 403 -22.50 47.49 -11.15
N PRO A 404 -22.37 48.69 -10.54
CA PRO A 404 -21.70 48.88 -9.24
C PRO A 404 -22.43 48.34 -7.99
N ASN A 405 -23.58 47.67 -8.12
CA ASN A 405 -24.53 47.45 -7.02
C ASN A 405 -24.93 45.99 -6.76
N SER A 406 -24.19 44.99 -7.24
CA SER A 406 -24.52 43.60 -6.89
C SER A 406 -23.77 43.15 -5.63
N ASN A 407 -24.48 42.86 -4.54
CA ASN A 407 -23.97 42.12 -3.36
C ASN A 407 -23.61 40.65 -3.69
N ARG A 408 -23.36 40.32 -4.96
CA ARG A 408 -23.08 38.97 -5.46
C ARG A 408 -21.58 38.70 -5.39
N LYS A 409 -21.20 37.49 -5.00
CA LYS A 409 -19.82 37.00 -4.96
C LYS A 409 -19.33 36.74 -6.38
N MET A 410 -18.16 37.28 -6.72
CA MET A 410 -17.54 37.05 -8.03
C MET A 410 -16.89 35.68 -8.10
N ILE A 411 -17.18 34.93 -9.16
CA ILE A 411 -16.61 33.61 -9.46
C ILE A 411 -15.96 33.61 -10.84
N SER A 412 -14.85 32.89 -10.96
CA SER A 412 -14.13 32.70 -12.22
C SER A 412 -14.16 31.24 -12.67
N HIS A 413 -13.83 30.97 -13.94
CA HIS A 413 -13.56 29.62 -14.43
C HIS A 413 -12.19 29.15 -13.91
N SER A 414 -12.10 28.90 -12.62
CA SER A 414 -10.89 28.39 -11.97
C SER A 414 -11.24 27.34 -10.94
N PHE A 415 -10.36 26.35 -10.80
CA PHE A 415 -10.47 25.29 -9.79
C PHE A 415 -10.56 25.85 -8.37
N LEU A 416 -9.99 27.04 -8.12
CA LEU A 416 -10.04 27.70 -6.81
C LEU A 416 -11.48 28.00 -6.34
N TYR A 417 -12.43 28.09 -7.27
CA TYR A 417 -13.84 28.38 -6.98
C TYR A 417 -14.73 27.13 -7.09
N ILE A 418 -14.17 25.92 -7.01
CA ILE A 418 -14.92 24.68 -7.28
C ILE A 418 -16.11 24.49 -6.33
N GLU A 419 -15.95 24.84 -5.06
CA GLU A 419 -17.03 24.76 -4.07
C GLU A 419 -18.14 25.78 -4.37
N GLU A 420 -17.79 26.99 -4.80
CA GLU A 420 -18.75 27.98 -5.26
C GLU A 420 -19.48 27.53 -6.53
N TRP A 421 -18.81 26.83 -7.44
CA TRP A 421 -19.44 26.24 -8.62
C TRP A 421 -20.39 25.09 -8.26
N LEU A 422 -20.07 24.30 -7.22
CA LEU A 422 -20.98 23.30 -6.69
C LEU A 422 -22.22 23.95 -6.04
N ASP A 423 -22.03 24.97 -5.20
CA ASP A 423 -23.14 25.74 -4.61
C ASP A 423 -23.99 26.40 -5.69
N PHE A 424 -23.36 26.98 -6.71
CA PHE A 424 -24.07 27.62 -7.81
C PHE A 424 -24.91 26.61 -8.59
N SER A 425 -24.37 25.42 -8.88
CA SER A 425 -25.13 24.35 -9.50
C SER A 425 -26.31 23.90 -8.63
N ALA A 426 -26.13 23.83 -7.30
CA ALA A 426 -27.18 23.54 -6.33
C ALA A 426 -28.29 24.58 -6.33
N LEU A 427 -27.94 25.86 -6.31
CA LEU A 427 -28.87 26.98 -6.36
C LEU A 427 -29.70 26.97 -7.64
N MET A 428 -29.05 26.76 -8.79
CA MET A 428 -29.70 26.86 -10.10
C MET A 428 -30.57 25.66 -10.42
N LEU A 429 -30.08 24.46 -10.14
CA LEU A 429 -30.72 23.21 -10.53
C LEU A 429 -31.68 22.65 -9.45
N GLY A 430 -31.52 23.03 -8.18
CA GLY A 430 -32.36 22.52 -7.08
C GLY A 430 -32.34 21.00 -6.96
N ASP A 431 -33.47 20.38 -6.61
CA ASP A 431 -33.62 18.91 -6.55
C ASP A 431 -34.14 18.34 -7.88
N GLN A 432 -33.52 18.70 -9.01
CA GLN A 432 -33.91 18.22 -10.36
C GLN A 432 -32.88 17.25 -10.95
N PRO A 433 -32.99 15.92 -10.71
CA PRO A 433 -31.99 14.94 -11.14
C PRO A 433 -31.71 14.91 -12.64
N GLN A 434 -32.70 15.25 -13.47
CA GLN A 434 -32.54 15.23 -14.92
C GLN A 434 -31.59 16.33 -15.43
N GLN A 435 -31.58 17.50 -14.80
CA GLN A 435 -30.68 18.59 -15.18
C GLN A 435 -29.25 18.28 -14.74
N TYR A 436 -29.06 17.74 -13.53
CA TYR A 436 -27.76 17.23 -13.11
C TYR A 436 -27.25 16.12 -14.01
N LYS A 437 -28.12 15.21 -14.46
CA LYS A 437 -27.72 14.16 -15.40
C LYS A 437 -27.18 14.74 -16.71
N LYS A 438 -27.71 15.87 -17.20
CA LYS A 438 -27.16 16.57 -18.37
C LYS A 438 -25.77 17.14 -18.08
N LEU A 439 -25.60 17.78 -16.92
CA LEU A 439 -24.32 18.32 -16.48
C LEU A 439 -23.22 17.23 -16.37
N PHE A 440 -23.58 16.08 -15.81
CA PHE A 440 -22.66 14.96 -15.61
C PHE A 440 -22.55 14.01 -16.81
N ILE A 441 -23.28 14.21 -17.92
CA ILE A 441 -23.40 13.20 -18.97
C ILE A 441 -22.05 12.80 -19.60
N LYS A 442 -21.17 13.77 -19.86
CA LYS A 442 -19.85 13.52 -20.45
C LYS A 442 -18.95 12.80 -19.42
N ILE A 443 -18.99 13.21 -18.15
CA ILE A 443 -18.25 12.56 -17.05
C ILE A 443 -18.71 11.11 -16.89
N ASN A 444 -20.03 10.88 -16.86
CA ASN A 444 -20.62 9.56 -16.71
C ASN A 444 -20.21 8.61 -17.84
N ARG A 445 -20.14 9.09 -19.09
CA ARG A 445 -19.67 8.28 -20.23
C ARG A 445 -18.23 7.82 -20.05
N VAL A 446 -17.34 8.70 -19.58
CA VAL A 446 -15.93 8.34 -19.32
C VAL A 446 -15.81 7.39 -18.12
N LEU A 447 -16.49 7.69 -17.01
CA LEU A 447 -16.52 6.81 -15.83
C LEU A 447 -17.03 5.41 -16.20
N GLN A 448 -18.13 5.35 -16.95
CA GLN A 448 -18.73 4.09 -17.39
C GLN A 448 -17.79 3.31 -18.31
N ALA A 449 -17.10 3.97 -19.24
CA ALA A 449 -16.13 3.33 -20.12
C ALA A 449 -14.95 2.71 -19.34
N TYR A 450 -14.41 3.42 -18.36
CA TYR A 450 -13.33 2.92 -17.50
C TYR A 450 -13.82 1.80 -16.57
N MET A 451 -14.97 1.99 -15.94
CA MET A 451 -15.58 1.02 -15.03
C MET A 451 -15.86 -0.31 -15.73
N HIS A 452 -16.48 -0.30 -16.92
CA HIS A 452 -16.73 -1.53 -17.68
C HIS A 452 -15.45 -2.18 -18.17
N PHE A 453 -14.44 -1.39 -18.54
CA PHE A 453 -13.13 -1.92 -18.91
C PHE A 453 -12.48 -2.69 -17.74
N LEU A 454 -12.46 -2.11 -16.54
CA LEU A 454 -11.97 -2.78 -15.33
C LEU A 454 -12.82 -3.98 -14.95
N GLN A 455 -14.14 -3.87 -15.04
CA GLN A 455 -15.05 -4.98 -14.74
C GLN A 455 -14.78 -6.17 -15.67
N ASN A 456 -14.54 -5.94 -16.96
CA ASN A 456 -14.20 -7.00 -17.91
C ASN A 456 -12.89 -7.71 -17.53
N ILE A 457 -11.90 -6.98 -17.03
CA ILE A 457 -10.66 -7.56 -16.50
C ILE A 457 -10.97 -8.45 -15.28
N VAL A 458 -11.72 -7.92 -14.31
CA VAL A 458 -12.08 -8.63 -13.07
C VAL A 458 -12.91 -9.87 -13.33
N THR A 459 -13.82 -9.85 -14.31
CA THR A 459 -14.64 -11.03 -14.64
C THR A 459 -13.85 -12.22 -15.14
N VAL A 460 -12.62 -12.00 -15.64
CA VAL A 460 -11.72 -13.06 -16.12
C VAL A 460 -10.77 -13.53 -15.00
N LEU A 461 -10.55 -12.71 -13.98
CA LEU A 461 -9.66 -13.02 -12.87
C LEU A 461 -10.34 -13.93 -11.82
N PRO A 462 -9.60 -14.84 -11.17
CA PRO A 462 -10.07 -15.55 -10.00
C PRO A 462 -10.52 -14.58 -8.89
N ALA A 463 -11.61 -14.89 -8.19
CA ALA A 463 -12.21 -14.03 -7.17
C ALA A 463 -11.22 -13.60 -6.08
N ASP A 464 -10.41 -14.54 -5.60
CA ASP A 464 -9.39 -14.32 -4.55
C ASP A 464 -8.32 -13.29 -4.99
N LEU A 465 -8.11 -13.15 -6.31
CA LEU A 465 -7.09 -12.25 -6.86
C LEU A 465 -7.59 -10.84 -7.15
N VAL A 466 -8.91 -10.61 -7.13
CA VAL A 466 -9.52 -9.32 -7.50
C VAL A 466 -9.06 -8.20 -6.56
N GLN A 467 -8.93 -8.48 -5.27
CA GLN A 467 -8.46 -7.51 -4.26
C GLN A 467 -7.06 -6.96 -4.58
N TYR A 468 -6.18 -7.74 -5.22
CA TYR A 468 -4.82 -7.34 -5.59
C TYR A 468 -4.74 -6.37 -6.77
N MET A 469 -5.90 -5.90 -7.27
CA MET A 469 -5.96 -4.68 -8.08
C MET A 469 -5.42 -3.47 -7.31
N ASP A 470 -5.55 -3.47 -5.98
CA ASP A 470 -4.84 -2.53 -5.13
C ASP A 470 -3.35 -2.91 -5.06
N LEU A 471 -2.49 -2.05 -5.62
CA LEU A 471 -1.05 -2.26 -5.71
C LEU A 471 -0.39 -2.44 -4.33
N HIS A 472 -0.95 -1.84 -3.27
CA HIS A 472 -0.43 -1.99 -1.92
C HIS A 472 -0.55 -3.43 -1.40
N LEU A 473 -1.61 -4.14 -1.80
CA LEU A 473 -1.84 -5.50 -1.35
C LEU A 473 -0.89 -6.52 -2.01
N GLN A 474 -0.25 -6.14 -3.12
CA GLN A 474 0.72 -7.00 -3.81
C GLN A 474 2.07 -7.12 -3.09
N GLN A 475 2.30 -6.36 -2.02
CA GLN A 475 3.52 -6.42 -1.22
C GLN A 475 3.52 -7.59 -0.24
N TYR A 476 2.34 -8.14 0.08
CA TYR A 476 2.17 -9.12 1.15
C TYR A 476 2.35 -10.57 0.68
N PRO A 477 2.82 -11.50 1.54
CA PRO A 477 3.03 -12.92 1.22
C PRO A 477 1.83 -13.59 0.58
N GLN A 478 0.62 -13.29 1.08
CA GLN A 478 -0.61 -13.92 0.62
C GLN A 478 -0.83 -13.73 -0.89
N PHE A 479 -0.40 -12.59 -1.45
CA PHE A 479 -0.45 -12.36 -2.89
C PHE A 479 0.30 -13.44 -3.66
N PHE A 480 1.51 -13.81 -3.22
CA PHE A 480 2.30 -14.84 -3.86
C PHE A 480 1.70 -16.24 -3.65
N ILE A 481 1.13 -16.50 -2.48
CA ILE A 481 0.44 -17.77 -2.17
C ILE A 481 -0.80 -17.95 -3.06
N ASP A 482 -1.63 -16.91 -3.19
CA ASP A 482 -2.85 -16.95 -4.00
C ASP A 482 -2.52 -17.04 -5.49
N LEU A 483 -1.46 -16.38 -5.96
CA LEU A 483 -0.96 -16.55 -7.32
C LEU A 483 -0.48 -17.98 -7.60
N GLN A 484 0.25 -18.59 -6.66
CA GLN A 484 0.70 -19.98 -6.77
C GLN A 484 -0.49 -20.95 -6.81
N LYS A 485 -1.50 -20.74 -5.95
CA LYS A 485 -2.76 -21.53 -5.95
C LYS A 485 -3.43 -21.55 -7.32
N HIS A 486 -3.35 -20.47 -8.07
CA HIS A 486 -3.93 -20.33 -9.41
C HIS A 486 -2.94 -20.56 -10.57
N ASN A 487 -1.69 -20.94 -10.30
CA ASN A 487 -0.62 -21.12 -11.30
C ASN A 487 -0.36 -19.87 -12.18
N ILE A 488 -0.52 -18.67 -11.62
CA ILE A 488 -0.29 -17.40 -12.34
C ILE A 488 1.06 -16.82 -11.92
N LYS A 489 1.91 -16.45 -12.88
CA LYS A 489 3.15 -15.73 -12.58
C LYS A 489 2.86 -14.26 -12.26
N VAL A 490 3.63 -13.67 -11.36
CA VAL A 490 3.51 -12.26 -10.95
C VAL A 490 3.53 -11.30 -12.15
N GLU A 491 4.43 -11.54 -13.11
CA GLU A 491 4.52 -10.70 -14.32
C GLU A 491 3.27 -10.78 -15.18
N ASP A 492 2.67 -11.96 -15.29
CA ASP A 492 1.48 -12.18 -16.12
C ASP A 492 0.25 -11.54 -15.49
N PHE A 493 0.12 -11.62 -14.15
CA PHE A 493 -0.89 -10.87 -13.41
C PHE A 493 -0.75 -9.36 -13.64
N ARG A 494 0.47 -8.81 -13.50
CA ARG A 494 0.73 -7.37 -13.69
C ARG A 494 0.52 -6.91 -15.13
N LYS A 495 0.76 -7.77 -16.14
CA LYS A 495 0.49 -7.46 -17.56
C LYS A 495 -0.99 -7.23 -17.82
N THR A 496 -1.89 -7.88 -17.09
CA THR A 496 -3.35 -7.70 -17.22
C THR A 496 -3.79 -6.26 -16.96
N PHE A 497 -3.06 -5.53 -16.12
CA PHE A 497 -3.35 -4.13 -15.77
C PHE A 497 -2.52 -3.12 -16.57
N LYS A 498 -2.01 -3.52 -17.74
CA LYS A 498 -1.36 -2.60 -18.70
C LYS A 498 -2.24 -2.38 -19.90
N HIS A 499 -2.10 -1.21 -20.52
CA HIS A 499 -2.75 -0.98 -21.81
C HIS A 499 -2.14 -1.86 -22.90
N ILE A 500 -2.97 -2.55 -23.66
CA ILE A 500 -2.54 -3.33 -24.83
C ILE A 500 -2.72 -2.44 -26.07
N SER A 501 -1.64 -2.29 -26.86
CA SER A 501 -1.71 -1.65 -28.17
C SER A 501 -1.35 -2.67 -29.24
N HIS A 502 -2.06 -2.65 -30.37
CA HIS A 502 -1.86 -3.60 -31.47
C HIS A 502 -0.41 -3.61 -32.00
N ASP A 503 0.31 -2.51 -31.86
CA ASP A 503 1.65 -2.36 -32.47
C ASP A 503 2.81 -2.49 -31.46
N GLN A 504 2.58 -2.34 -30.15
CA GLN A 504 3.64 -2.37 -29.13
C GLN A 504 3.11 -2.77 -27.75
N ARG A 505 3.93 -3.47 -26.95
CA ARG A 505 3.71 -3.58 -25.50
C ARG A 505 3.81 -2.18 -24.90
N SER A 506 2.70 -1.64 -24.43
CA SER A 506 2.73 -0.35 -23.75
C SER A 506 3.31 -0.52 -22.34
N ASN A 507 4.08 0.48 -21.91
CA ASN A 507 4.57 0.55 -20.53
C ASN A 507 3.58 1.25 -19.59
N HIS A 508 2.47 1.78 -20.11
CA HIS A 508 1.51 2.55 -19.34
C HIS A 508 0.58 1.63 -18.56
N SER A 509 0.51 1.82 -17.25
CA SER A 509 -0.49 1.19 -16.40
C SER A 509 -1.86 1.78 -16.72
N ILE A 510 -2.92 0.96 -16.59
CA ILE A 510 -4.29 1.44 -16.75
C ILE A 510 -4.72 2.40 -15.63
N PHE A 511 -3.95 2.45 -14.54
CA PHE A 511 -4.19 3.32 -13.38
C PHE A 511 -3.46 4.67 -13.47
N ASP A 512 -2.59 4.87 -14.47
CA ASP A 512 -1.82 6.10 -14.64
C ASP A 512 -2.68 7.24 -15.20
N SER A 513 -2.26 8.49 -14.97
CA SER A 513 -2.98 9.69 -15.45
C SER A 513 -2.98 9.89 -16.97
N TYR A 514 -2.33 9.00 -17.72
CA TYR A 514 -2.10 9.13 -19.15
C TYR A 514 -3.38 9.43 -19.95
N VAL A 515 -4.45 8.68 -19.68
CA VAL A 515 -5.75 8.90 -20.34
C VAL A 515 -6.50 10.07 -19.71
N SER A 516 -6.37 10.31 -18.40
CA SER A 516 -7.05 11.43 -17.75
C SER A 516 -6.57 12.79 -18.26
N ASP A 517 -5.28 12.93 -18.58
CA ASP A 517 -4.73 14.18 -19.13
C ASP A 517 -5.38 14.52 -20.48
N TYR A 518 -5.54 13.51 -21.34
CA TYR A 518 -6.26 13.64 -22.61
C TYR A 518 -7.75 13.93 -22.41
N VAL A 519 -8.41 13.27 -21.45
CA VAL A 519 -9.84 13.51 -21.16
C VAL A 519 -10.08 14.98 -20.76
N VAL A 520 -9.19 15.60 -20.00
CA VAL A 520 -9.28 17.03 -19.67
C VAL A 520 -9.21 17.89 -20.94
N HIS A 521 -8.29 17.57 -21.86
CA HIS A 521 -8.18 18.26 -23.14
C HIS A 521 -9.46 18.12 -23.98
N LEU A 522 -9.99 16.90 -24.10
CA LEU A 522 -11.23 16.61 -24.82
C LEU A 522 -12.42 17.40 -24.27
N PHE A 523 -12.48 17.59 -22.95
CA PHE A 523 -13.53 18.40 -22.32
C PHE A 523 -13.40 19.88 -22.65
N ASN A 524 -12.17 20.41 -22.69
CA ASN A 524 -11.86 21.81 -23.01
C ASN A 524 -12.12 22.15 -24.49
N GLN A 525 -11.96 21.19 -25.41
CA GLN A 525 -12.34 21.38 -26.81
C GLN A 525 -13.88 21.37 -27.02
N HIS A 526 -14.65 21.11 -25.97
CA HIS A 526 -16.11 21.01 -25.98
C HIS A 526 -16.68 19.87 -26.84
N ASP A 527 -15.84 18.94 -27.31
CA ASP A 527 -16.23 17.81 -28.15
C ASP A 527 -17.31 16.92 -27.49
N GLU A 528 -18.17 16.35 -28.32
CA GLU A 528 -19.15 15.36 -27.89
C GLU A 528 -18.50 13.99 -27.66
N ILE A 529 -18.70 13.42 -26.47
CA ILE A 529 -18.26 12.06 -26.16
C ILE A 529 -19.40 11.10 -26.48
N HIS A 530 -19.31 10.25 -27.49
CA HIS A 530 -20.41 9.33 -27.84
C HIS A 530 -20.78 8.36 -26.71
N ARG A 531 -22.02 7.86 -26.72
CA ARG A 531 -22.51 6.89 -25.71
C ARG A 531 -21.73 5.57 -25.71
N ASN A 532 -21.20 5.17 -26.86
CA ASN A 532 -20.50 3.90 -27.05
C ASN A 532 -18.98 4.06 -26.93
N VAL A 533 -18.51 5.13 -26.28
CA VAL A 533 -17.08 5.33 -26.04
C VAL A 533 -16.53 4.18 -25.20
N THR A 534 -15.38 3.64 -25.60
CA THR A 534 -14.69 2.58 -24.87
C THR A 534 -13.38 3.11 -24.30
N TRP A 535 -12.92 2.54 -23.19
CA TRP A 535 -11.63 2.93 -22.60
C TRP A 535 -10.46 2.72 -23.57
N ALA A 536 -10.50 1.64 -24.35
CA ALA A 536 -9.51 1.36 -25.39
C ALA A 536 -9.47 2.47 -26.46
N SER A 537 -10.63 2.96 -26.91
CA SER A 537 -10.69 4.07 -27.88
C SER A 537 -10.13 5.38 -27.30
N LEU A 538 -10.44 5.69 -26.03
CA LEU A 538 -9.89 6.86 -25.34
C LEU A 538 -8.38 6.75 -25.16
N TYR A 539 -7.86 5.56 -24.87
CA TYR A 539 -6.42 5.32 -24.77
C TYR A 539 -5.70 5.52 -26.11
N GLN A 540 -6.26 5.04 -27.22
CA GLN A 540 -5.67 5.26 -28.55
C GLN A 540 -5.63 6.75 -28.90
N GLN A 541 -6.71 7.48 -28.63
CA GLN A 541 -6.76 8.92 -28.84
C GLN A 541 -5.75 9.66 -27.94
N ALA A 542 -5.66 9.30 -26.67
CA ALA A 542 -4.66 9.83 -25.74
C ALA A 542 -3.23 9.56 -26.26
N ARG A 543 -2.98 8.37 -26.84
CA ARG A 543 -1.69 8.04 -27.45
C ARG A 543 -1.32 8.98 -28.59
N HIS A 544 -2.26 9.24 -29.50
CA HIS A 544 -2.03 10.17 -30.61
C HIS A 544 -1.85 11.61 -30.11
N TRP A 545 -2.65 12.03 -29.13
CA TRP A 545 -2.57 13.37 -28.55
C TRP A 545 -1.24 13.64 -27.83
N HIS A 546 -0.79 12.73 -26.97
CA HIS A 546 0.51 12.86 -26.29
C HIS A 546 1.68 12.84 -27.28
N ALA A 547 1.62 11.99 -28.31
CA ALA A 547 2.63 11.97 -29.36
C ALA A 547 2.68 13.30 -30.14
N HIS A 548 1.51 13.90 -30.41
CA HIS A 548 1.41 15.19 -31.06
C HIS A 548 1.96 16.32 -30.18
N ASN A 549 1.59 16.39 -28.90
CA ASN A 549 2.10 17.42 -27.99
C ASN A 549 3.61 17.32 -27.80
N HIS A 550 4.13 16.12 -27.59
CA HIS A 550 5.57 15.90 -27.51
C HIS A 550 6.28 16.38 -28.80
N PHE A 551 5.70 16.11 -29.97
CA PHE A 551 6.23 16.60 -31.24
C PHE A 551 6.27 18.14 -31.28
N VAL A 552 5.17 18.81 -30.91
CA VAL A 552 5.07 20.28 -30.92
C VAL A 552 6.04 20.92 -29.92
N ASP A 553 6.13 20.40 -28.70
CA ASP A 553 7.02 20.91 -27.66
C ASP A 553 8.51 20.69 -28.00
N THR A 554 8.82 19.56 -28.64
CA THR A 554 10.19 19.30 -29.11
C THR A 554 10.54 20.25 -30.25
N LEU A 555 9.60 20.47 -31.18
CA LEU A 555 9.79 21.37 -32.31
C LEU A 555 10.01 22.82 -31.84
N SER A 556 9.24 23.31 -30.87
CA SER A 556 9.40 24.67 -30.34
C SER A 556 10.77 24.86 -29.69
N LYS A 557 11.20 23.94 -28.82
CA LYS A 557 12.53 23.96 -28.18
C LYS A 557 13.68 23.90 -29.17
N LEU A 558 13.53 23.15 -30.27
CA LEU A 558 14.55 23.06 -31.30
C LEU A 558 14.59 24.31 -32.17
N LYS A 559 13.45 24.92 -32.49
CA LYS A 559 13.38 26.20 -33.22
C LYS A 559 14.04 27.36 -32.49
N GLU A 560 14.06 27.35 -31.15
CA GLU A 560 14.81 28.33 -30.37
C GLU A 560 16.33 28.24 -30.59
N LYS A 561 16.85 27.04 -30.90
CA LYS A 561 18.29 26.79 -31.05
C LYS A 561 18.75 26.73 -32.50
N ILE A 562 17.87 26.30 -33.40
CA ILE A 562 18.19 26.03 -34.80
C ILE A 562 17.29 26.93 -35.67
N PRO A 563 17.87 27.93 -36.36
CA PRO A 563 17.09 28.91 -37.12
C PRO A 563 16.48 28.36 -38.42
N ALA A 564 16.94 27.19 -38.91
CA ALA A 564 16.48 26.57 -40.15
C ALA A 564 15.65 25.30 -39.89
N GLU A 565 14.49 25.17 -40.56
CA GLU A 565 13.62 23.98 -40.44
C GLU A 565 14.14 22.77 -41.23
N SER A 566 14.96 23.03 -42.26
CA SER A 566 15.64 22.04 -43.10
C SER A 566 17.02 22.55 -43.52
N TRP A 567 17.94 21.63 -43.80
CA TRP A 567 19.28 21.94 -44.28
C TRP A 567 19.62 21.12 -45.53
N ASP A 568 20.65 21.57 -46.24
CA ASP A 568 21.16 20.85 -47.40
C ASP A 568 21.71 19.49 -47.00
N ARG A 569 21.44 18.51 -47.86
CA ARG A 569 21.90 17.15 -47.68
C ARG A 569 23.40 17.03 -47.90
N VAL A 570 24.04 16.18 -47.11
CA VAL A 570 25.43 15.76 -47.34
C VAL A 570 25.45 14.71 -48.46
N ALA A 571 24.50 13.78 -48.46
CA ALA A 571 24.40 12.74 -49.46
C ALA A 571 23.97 13.30 -50.83
N PRO A 572 24.40 12.67 -51.95
CA PRO A 572 24.06 13.13 -53.29
C PRO A 572 22.55 13.09 -53.58
N MET A 573 21.80 12.20 -52.93
CA MET A 573 20.36 12.01 -53.10
C MET A 573 19.67 11.91 -51.74
N GLN A 574 18.37 12.20 -51.69
CA GLN A 574 17.58 12.07 -50.46
C GLN A 574 17.49 10.63 -49.97
N LYS A 575 17.27 9.72 -50.93
CA LYS A 575 17.17 8.29 -50.72
C LYS A 575 18.23 7.62 -51.56
N ILE A 576 19.03 6.78 -50.94
CA ILE A 576 20.06 5.97 -51.59
C ILE A 576 19.66 4.52 -51.41
N TYR A 577 19.55 3.81 -52.52
CA TYR A 577 19.34 2.37 -52.53
C TYR A 577 20.70 1.69 -52.60
N PHE A 578 21.00 0.89 -51.59
CA PHE A 578 22.25 0.13 -51.51
C PHE A 578 21.92 -1.30 -51.11
N GLU A 579 22.22 -2.23 -52.00
CA GLU A 579 21.77 -3.63 -51.90
C GLU A 579 20.23 -3.68 -51.68
N ASP A 580 19.79 -4.40 -50.66
CA ASP A 580 18.38 -4.61 -50.32
C ASP A 580 17.82 -3.51 -49.38
N TRP A 581 18.54 -2.40 -49.20
CA TRP A 581 18.21 -1.34 -48.23
C TRP A 581 18.03 0.03 -48.88
N CYS A 582 17.06 0.78 -48.36
CA CYS A 582 16.85 2.19 -48.68
C CYS A 582 17.28 3.07 -47.50
N TYR A 583 18.20 3.99 -47.75
CA TYR A 583 18.74 4.95 -46.79
C TYR A 583 18.20 6.35 -47.10
N GLU A 584 17.33 6.89 -46.25
CA GLU A 584 16.82 8.26 -46.34
C GLU A 584 17.60 9.19 -45.41
N GLU A 585 18.27 10.21 -45.95
CA GLU A 585 18.95 11.22 -45.13
C GLU A 585 17.93 12.09 -44.37
N LEU A 586 18.10 12.18 -43.06
CA LEU A 586 17.26 12.96 -42.16
C LEU A 586 17.71 14.43 -42.14
N ASN A 587 17.17 15.24 -43.06
CA ASN A 587 17.61 16.62 -43.27
C ASN A 587 16.58 17.72 -42.89
N SER A 588 15.59 17.36 -42.09
CA SER A 588 14.61 18.33 -41.54
C SER A 588 14.31 18.07 -40.08
N LEU A 589 14.04 19.13 -39.33
CA LEU A 589 13.68 19.05 -37.91
C LEU A 589 12.46 18.15 -37.71
N LYS A 590 11.43 18.29 -38.56
CA LYS A 590 10.21 17.47 -38.48
C LYS A 590 10.50 15.97 -38.61
N ARG A 591 11.31 15.57 -39.60
CA ARG A 591 11.65 14.16 -39.83
C ARG A 591 12.50 13.59 -38.69
N ILE A 592 13.45 14.36 -38.15
CA ILE A 592 14.28 13.94 -37.00
C ILE A 592 13.48 13.76 -35.72
N ILE A 593 12.51 14.64 -35.45
CA ILE A 593 11.62 14.48 -34.29
C ILE A 593 10.76 13.23 -34.46
N GLN A 594 10.19 13.00 -35.65
CA GLN A 594 9.41 11.80 -35.94
C GLN A 594 10.26 10.52 -35.75
N GLU A 595 11.48 10.50 -36.29
CA GLU A 595 12.43 9.40 -36.09
C GLU A 595 12.68 9.18 -34.60
N SER A 596 12.95 10.24 -33.84
CA SER A 596 13.25 10.14 -32.41
C SER A 596 12.10 9.61 -31.57
N VAL A 597 10.86 9.91 -31.95
CA VAL A 597 9.66 9.38 -31.29
C VAL A 597 9.45 7.90 -31.59
N VAL A 598 9.61 7.49 -32.85
CA VAL A 598 9.41 6.09 -33.28
C VAL A 598 10.49 5.18 -32.72
N PHE A 599 11.76 5.61 -32.81
CA PHE A 599 12.92 4.81 -32.42
C PHE A 599 13.32 4.99 -30.96
N LYS A 600 12.71 5.93 -30.23
CA LYS A 600 12.98 6.27 -28.81
C LYS A 600 14.46 6.55 -28.52
N HIS A 601 15.14 7.20 -29.45
CA HIS A 601 16.53 7.65 -29.30
C HIS A 601 16.61 9.18 -29.15
N CYS A 602 17.74 9.68 -28.65
CA CYS A 602 17.92 11.12 -28.38
C CYS A 602 18.36 11.96 -29.58
N LEU A 603 18.25 11.46 -30.82
CA LEU A 603 18.71 12.15 -32.03
C LEU A 603 18.20 13.60 -32.11
N ALA A 604 16.89 13.82 -31.91
CA ALA A 604 16.29 15.14 -31.96
C ALA A 604 16.85 16.11 -30.91
N MET A 605 17.06 15.67 -29.67
CA MET A 605 17.47 16.57 -28.59
C MET A 605 18.99 16.78 -28.50
N SER A 606 19.77 15.77 -28.89
CA SER A 606 21.23 15.77 -28.68
C SER A 606 22.05 16.04 -29.94
N TYR A 607 21.51 15.72 -31.13
CA TYR A 607 22.28 15.77 -32.37
C TYR A 607 21.74 16.77 -33.40
N SER A 608 20.51 17.29 -33.27
CA SER A 608 19.94 18.21 -34.27
C SER A 608 20.80 19.45 -34.55
N GLN A 609 21.46 20.02 -33.54
CA GLN A 609 22.35 21.18 -33.75
C GLN A 609 23.58 20.78 -34.59
N ARG A 610 24.24 19.67 -34.22
CA ARG A 610 25.38 19.14 -34.98
C ARG A 610 24.99 18.75 -36.41
N ILE A 611 23.78 18.26 -36.61
CA ILE A 611 23.28 17.93 -37.95
C ILE A 611 23.06 19.22 -38.76
N ALA A 612 22.44 20.25 -38.16
CA ALA A 612 22.24 21.54 -38.81
C ALA A 612 23.58 22.25 -39.14
N GLU A 613 24.59 22.10 -38.28
CA GLU A 613 25.97 22.59 -38.46
C GLU A 613 26.81 21.72 -39.39
N ARG A 614 26.24 20.63 -39.92
CA ARG A 614 26.90 19.64 -40.80
C ARG A 614 28.07 18.89 -40.16
N GLU A 615 28.08 18.72 -38.84
CA GLU A 615 29.06 17.87 -38.13
C GLU A 615 28.58 16.42 -37.97
N TYR A 616 27.29 16.17 -38.21
CA TYR A 616 26.66 14.87 -38.05
C TYR A 616 25.60 14.63 -39.13
N VAL A 617 25.41 13.38 -39.54
CA VAL A 617 24.40 12.97 -40.52
C VAL A 617 23.69 11.73 -39.99
N ALA A 618 22.38 11.70 -40.13
CA ALA A 618 21.57 10.55 -39.75
C ALA A 618 20.75 10.04 -40.94
N PHE A 619 20.62 8.73 -41.05
CA PHE A 619 19.87 8.06 -42.10
C PHE A 619 18.82 7.14 -41.49
N HIS A 620 17.60 7.20 -42.02
CA HIS A 620 16.57 6.20 -41.80
C HIS A 620 16.74 5.07 -42.81
N MET A 621 16.94 3.86 -42.31
CA MET A 621 17.17 2.65 -43.09
C MET A 621 15.89 1.81 -43.12
N THR A 622 15.46 1.38 -44.30
CA THR A 622 14.30 0.49 -44.51
C THR A 622 14.68 -0.65 -45.44
N HIS A 623 14.32 -1.89 -45.08
CA HIS A 623 14.52 -3.03 -45.99
C HIS A 623 13.50 -2.96 -47.13
N ILE A 624 13.93 -3.18 -48.37
CA ILE A 624 13.08 -3.01 -49.56
C ILE A 624 11.94 -4.05 -49.57
N ASP A 625 12.25 -5.31 -49.26
CA ASP A 625 11.25 -6.40 -49.28
C ASP A 625 10.47 -6.54 -47.96
N ASP A 626 10.93 -5.90 -46.88
CA ASP A 626 10.29 -5.98 -45.56
C ASP A 626 10.26 -4.60 -44.90
N PRO A 627 9.21 -3.81 -45.15
CA PRO A 627 9.06 -2.48 -44.58
C PRO A 627 8.97 -2.45 -43.05
N THR A 628 8.83 -3.60 -42.38
CA THR A 628 8.84 -3.67 -40.90
C THR A 628 10.25 -3.66 -40.32
N GLN A 629 11.28 -3.90 -41.14
CA GLN A 629 12.68 -3.81 -40.76
C GLN A 629 13.21 -2.39 -41.01
N GLU A 630 13.17 -1.59 -39.95
CA GLU A 630 13.64 -0.21 -39.96
C GLU A 630 14.76 0.01 -38.93
N MET A 631 15.74 0.84 -39.26
CA MET A 631 16.86 1.21 -38.39
C MET A 631 17.24 2.68 -38.58
N THR A 632 17.88 3.28 -37.57
CA THR A 632 18.48 4.60 -37.68
C THR A 632 20.00 4.48 -37.61
N LEU A 633 20.69 4.96 -38.66
CA LEU A 633 22.14 5.05 -38.74
C LEU A 633 22.59 6.48 -38.46
N GLY A 634 23.47 6.66 -37.49
CA GLY A 634 24.12 7.92 -37.17
C GLY A 634 25.60 7.91 -37.57
N CYS A 635 26.07 9.00 -38.16
CA CYS A 635 27.44 9.17 -38.63
C CYS A 635 27.98 10.56 -38.29
N PHE A 636 29.23 10.66 -37.87
CA PHE A 636 29.94 11.95 -37.85
C PHE A 636 30.35 12.34 -39.27
N TYR A 637 30.26 13.63 -39.60
CA TYR A 637 30.80 14.16 -40.84
C TYR A 637 32.04 14.99 -40.56
N LYS A 638 33.21 14.49 -40.97
CA LYS A 638 34.51 15.13 -40.78
C LYS A 638 35.33 15.07 -42.06
N LEU A 639 35.97 16.19 -42.41
CA LEU A 639 36.89 16.28 -43.55
C LEU A 639 36.31 15.71 -44.87
N GLY A 640 35.02 15.94 -45.12
CA GLY A 640 34.33 15.47 -46.33
C GLY A 640 33.99 13.98 -46.34
N ARG A 641 34.02 13.29 -45.18
CA ARG A 641 33.72 11.86 -45.07
C ARG A 641 32.77 11.58 -43.89
N LEU A 642 31.94 10.56 -44.06
CA LEU A 642 31.10 9.96 -43.03
C LEU A 642 31.92 8.94 -42.23
N GLU A 643 31.90 9.07 -40.91
CA GLU A 643 32.43 8.12 -39.94
C GLU A 643 31.28 7.50 -39.15
N PHE A 644 31.26 6.17 -39.01
CA PHE A 644 30.24 5.47 -38.25
C PHE A 644 30.23 5.91 -36.78
N ASP A 645 29.03 6.13 -36.23
CA ASP A 645 28.83 6.40 -34.80
C ASP A 645 27.92 5.33 -34.17
N GLN A 646 26.68 5.21 -34.66
CA GLN A 646 25.70 4.30 -34.08
C GLN A 646 24.70 3.76 -35.09
N LEU A 647 24.19 2.57 -34.80
CA LEU A 647 23.06 1.94 -35.50
C LEU A 647 22.06 1.47 -34.45
N ARG A 648 20.78 1.81 -34.62
CA ARG A 648 19.72 1.51 -33.65
C ARG A 648 18.47 0.97 -34.32
N LEU A 649 17.89 -0.05 -33.69
CA LEU A 649 16.54 -0.54 -33.95
C LEU A 649 15.51 0.28 -33.15
N PRO A 650 14.20 0.14 -33.45
CA PRO A 650 13.14 0.72 -32.64
C PRO A 650 13.28 0.38 -31.15
N ASN A 651 12.95 1.33 -30.27
CA ASN A 651 13.20 1.26 -28.82
C ASN A 651 14.68 1.30 -28.41
N ASN A 652 15.54 1.89 -29.24
CA ASN A 652 16.97 2.06 -28.97
C ASN A 652 17.72 0.74 -28.74
N GLN A 653 17.26 -0.35 -29.37
CA GLN A 653 17.92 -1.66 -29.30
C GLN A 653 19.14 -1.70 -30.24
N ILE A 654 20.15 -2.48 -29.88
CA ILE A 654 21.36 -2.67 -30.69
C ILE A 654 21.10 -3.82 -31.67
N PRO A 655 21.21 -3.59 -32.99
CA PRO A 655 21.03 -4.65 -33.98
C PRO A 655 22.17 -5.66 -33.95
N GLU A 656 21.92 -6.83 -34.54
CA GLU A 656 22.94 -7.85 -34.73
C GLU A 656 24.10 -7.37 -35.61
N GLN A 657 25.28 -7.97 -35.41
CA GLN A 657 26.53 -7.52 -36.03
C GLN A 657 26.52 -7.55 -37.57
N GLN A 658 25.69 -8.39 -38.18
CA GLN A 658 25.50 -8.44 -39.63
C GLN A 658 25.00 -7.11 -40.21
N PHE A 659 24.11 -6.39 -39.52
CA PHE A 659 23.59 -5.10 -39.97
C PHE A 659 24.63 -3.98 -39.83
N HIS A 660 25.52 -4.09 -38.84
CA HIS A 660 26.66 -3.18 -38.71
C HIS A 660 27.60 -3.28 -39.91
N VAL A 661 27.88 -4.49 -40.41
CA VAL A 661 28.72 -4.69 -41.60
C VAL A 661 28.09 -4.03 -42.83
N LYS A 662 26.77 -4.17 -43.02
CA LYS A 662 26.03 -3.52 -44.11
C LYS A 662 26.07 -1.99 -44.01
N ALA A 663 25.84 -1.43 -42.83
CA ALA A 663 25.93 0.02 -42.61
C ALA A 663 27.35 0.57 -42.91
N MET A 664 28.40 -0.17 -42.53
CA MET A 664 29.78 0.20 -42.84
C MET A 664 30.08 0.15 -44.34
N ALA A 665 29.57 -0.85 -45.06
CA ALA A 665 29.71 -0.95 -46.51
C ALA A 665 29.04 0.23 -47.23
N PHE A 666 27.81 0.58 -46.81
CA PHE A 666 27.11 1.77 -47.29
C PHE A 666 27.91 3.06 -47.04
N ILE A 667 28.45 3.26 -45.83
CA ILE A 667 29.29 4.44 -45.52
C ILE A 667 30.51 4.52 -46.44
N GLN A 668 31.16 3.39 -46.73
CA GLN A 668 32.32 3.36 -47.63
C GLN A 668 31.93 3.75 -49.06
N ASP A 669 30.81 3.26 -49.57
CA ASP A 669 30.27 3.58 -50.89
C ASP A 669 29.93 5.08 -51.01
N VAL A 670 29.17 5.62 -50.05
CA VAL A 670 28.84 7.06 -50.02
C VAL A 670 30.11 7.91 -49.94
N ASN A 671 31.11 7.51 -49.15
CA ASN A 671 32.39 8.21 -49.06
C ASN A 671 33.17 8.22 -50.38
N GLN A 672 33.06 7.19 -51.24
CA GLN A 672 33.65 7.21 -52.57
C GLN A 672 32.96 8.25 -53.46
N HIS A 673 31.63 8.33 -53.40
CA HIS A 673 30.87 9.34 -54.12
C HIS A 673 31.13 10.78 -53.62
N LEU A 674 31.29 10.98 -52.31
CA LEU A 674 31.65 12.28 -51.73
C LEU A 674 33.05 12.76 -52.18
N LYS A 675 34.03 11.83 -52.29
CA LYS A 675 35.36 12.13 -52.86
C LYS A 675 35.31 12.58 -54.32
N TRP A 676 34.37 12.06 -55.11
CA TRP A 676 34.14 12.49 -56.49
C TRP A 676 33.53 13.89 -56.57
N LYS A 677 32.63 14.27 -55.65
CA LYS A 677 32.10 15.63 -55.57
C LYS A 677 33.16 16.67 -55.18
N SER A 678 34.05 16.35 -54.23
CA SER A 678 35.12 17.27 -53.82
C SER A 678 36.25 17.42 -54.85
N SER A 679 36.38 16.49 -55.80
CA SER A 679 37.33 16.58 -56.91
C SER A 679 36.79 17.33 -58.14
N ILE A 680 35.51 17.76 -58.11
CA ILE A 680 34.85 18.55 -59.17
C ILE A 680 34.67 20.04 -58.77
N GLN A 681 35.18 20.48 -57.60
CA GLN A 681 35.47 21.90 -57.37
C GLN A 681 36.97 22.17 -57.63
N PRO A 682 37.35 22.67 -58.82
CA PRO A 682 38.71 23.13 -59.06
C PRO A 682 38.88 24.59 -58.65
N ASN A 683 39.96 24.87 -57.93
CA ASN A 683 40.73 26.12 -57.93
C ASN A 683 39.95 27.45 -57.81
N GLU A 684 39.74 27.92 -56.58
CA GLU A 684 39.70 29.36 -56.27
C GLU A 684 40.78 29.72 -55.24
N GLU A 685 41.99 29.17 -55.38
CA GLU A 685 43.18 29.80 -54.83
C GLU A 685 44.32 29.72 -55.86
N LEU A 686 44.78 30.90 -56.27
CA LEU A 686 45.97 31.26 -57.07
C LEU A 686 45.76 31.63 -58.55
N GLY A 687 45.43 32.92 -58.74
CA GLY A 687 45.63 33.68 -59.96
C GLY A 687 45.26 35.15 -59.75
N ASN A 688 46.20 35.97 -59.27
CA ASN A 688 46.04 37.43 -59.17
C ASN A 688 45.79 38.07 -60.56
N LEU A 689 44.65 38.73 -60.75
CA LEU A 689 44.45 40.01 -61.45
C LEU A 689 43.02 40.52 -61.24
#